data_AF-A0AAF0DXE3-F1
#
_entry.id   AF-A0AAF0DXE3-F1
#
_cell.length_a   1.000
_cell.length_b   1.000
_cell.length_c   1.000
_cell.angle_alpha   90.00
_cell.angle_beta   90.00
_cell.angle_gamma   90.00
#
_symmetry.space_group_name_H-M   'P 1'
#
loop_
_entity.id
_entity.type
_entity.pdbx_description
1 polymer ?
#
loop_
_entity_poly.entity_id
_entity_poly.type
_entity_poly.pdbx_seq_one_letter_code
_entity_poly.pdbx_strand_id
1 'polypeptide(L)'
;MMKLRRTYEIAEQSGVPVEQVALDRYGSMEAFDEAQNNEPDRVLSLTELNRLEAKALRAEMTNQADAPALRAELEKAKQAFSASGPTETVEALPVIDGYGRMYDVGTSNASQIEAQAAMSKKRRKNEPDEPTDESLAELVRQERLDAGRMDQKNGDAALAQQIATDHGFENDLDYMDGEAQRLARKKMRDDAMKRQFAIQDFARTKRALDECTFCWQDEGRMPPRANIVSSGTCTYLALPDREPLVDGHCWIVPMQHHVSSLDVDEDGWTEIRNFMKCLIRMAATRNQTMVFFETVLSLRQQKHTYIEAVPIPNDVFAELPAYFKTSLSEVESEWADHAKIIYFSEARPFQRSMVSKLPYFMIQWDYKGQRGYGHVIESRDDEHGRKLGGTDYEEPTYADGDHVGGAGFPKYVHMTDSLEIIGSLLDLEPYKWRRPRHVSGMHALLERFRATWAPFDWTPMVRGPRHHLKHLAAPHSWLLDKLSGTYAPRPSTGPHKLRESLPLVVLLRNRLKYALTGREVMLITMQRIIKVDNKVRTDPTFPTGFMDVVSIERSGEHFRVLYDVKGRFVVHRITPEEASYKLLKVKRVQLGAKGVPQIVTHDGRTLRYPDPLVRVNDTVKFDVNTQKMVDFIKFDTGAHVMITGGRNIGRAGVLLHRERHHGGFDIVHVRDAAGREFSTRLSNVFVIGDSEKRWISMPRGGGVKLTITEERDQKRKQRENAQ
;
A
#
# COMPACT_ATOMS: atom_id res chain seq x y z
N MET A 1 38.04 23.70 -10.81
CA MET A 1 36.67 24.13 -11.17
C MET A 1 36.26 25.42 -10.46
N MET A 2 35.69 25.39 -9.23
CA MET A 2 35.35 26.64 -8.50
C MET A 2 36.56 27.55 -8.29
N LYS A 3 37.77 26.99 -8.14
CA LYS A 3 39.01 27.75 -7.95
C LYS A 3 39.35 28.67 -9.15
N LEU A 4 39.08 28.26 -10.40
CA LEU A 4 39.41 28.98 -11.65
C LEU A 4 38.37 30.07 -11.95
N ARG A 5 37.08 29.76 -11.78
CA ARG A 5 36.04 30.79 -11.93
C ARG A 5 36.20 31.92 -10.92
N ARG A 6 36.51 31.57 -9.67
CA ARG A 6 36.79 32.56 -8.64
C ARG A 6 38.06 33.37 -8.92
N THR A 7 39.04 32.87 -9.67
CA THR A 7 40.22 33.67 -10.05
C THR A 7 39.87 34.73 -11.09
N TYR A 8 39.03 34.40 -12.07
CA TYR A 8 38.50 35.38 -13.03
C TYR A 8 37.56 36.38 -12.37
N GLU A 9 36.62 35.93 -11.53
CA GLU A 9 35.69 36.81 -10.80
C GLU A 9 36.44 37.79 -9.88
N ILE A 10 37.48 37.32 -9.19
CA ILE A 10 38.30 38.17 -8.33
C ILE A 10 39.11 39.16 -9.17
N ALA A 11 39.69 38.74 -10.30
CA ALA A 11 40.40 39.64 -11.19
C ALA A 11 39.48 40.75 -11.73
N GLU A 12 38.24 40.40 -12.11
CA GLU A 12 37.23 41.35 -12.60
C GLU A 12 36.74 42.29 -11.50
N GLN A 13 36.52 41.79 -10.27
CA GLN A 13 36.10 42.60 -9.13
C GLN A 13 37.21 43.50 -8.58
N SER A 14 38.46 43.08 -8.68
CA SER A 14 39.63 43.82 -8.15
C SER A 14 40.31 44.70 -9.19
N GLY A 15 39.98 44.55 -10.48
CA GLY A 15 40.64 45.26 -11.59
C GLY A 15 42.11 44.88 -11.79
N VAL A 16 42.57 43.80 -11.15
CA VAL A 16 43.94 43.29 -11.24
C VAL A 16 44.04 42.31 -12.41
N PRO A 17 45.13 42.29 -13.19
CA PRO A 17 45.30 41.32 -14.28
C PRO A 17 45.21 39.88 -13.77
N VAL A 18 44.47 39.05 -14.51
CA VAL A 18 44.14 37.66 -14.15
C VAL A 18 45.39 36.84 -13.83
N GLU A 19 46.48 37.09 -14.53
CA GLU A 19 47.76 36.39 -14.36
C GLU A 19 48.34 36.54 -12.94
N GLN A 20 48.18 37.71 -12.30
CA GLN A 20 48.65 37.93 -10.93
C GLN A 20 47.76 37.20 -9.91
N VAL A 21 46.43 37.26 -10.09
CA VAL A 21 45.47 36.57 -9.23
C VAL A 21 45.59 35.03 -9.39
N ALA A 22 45.95 34.58 -10.58
CA ALA A 22 46.22 33.18 -10.89
C ALA A 22 47.50 32.70 -10.20
N LEU A 23 48.60 33.46 -10.28
CA LEU A 23 49.85 33.14 -9.60
C LEU A 23 49.67 32.99 -8.09
N ASP A 24 48.93 33.90 -7.46
CA ASP A 24 48.67 33.86 -6.01
C ASP A 24 47.83 32.65 -5.57
N ARG A 25 46.94 32.16 -6.43
CA ARG A 25 45.97 31.10 -6.07
C ARG A 25 46.37 29.70 -6.54
N TYR A 26 47.14 29.60 -7.61
CA TYR A 26 47.64 28.35 -8.18
C TYR A 26 49.13 28.12 -7.92
N GLY A 27 49.86 29.13 -7.46
CA GLY A 27 51.29 29.06 -7.10
C GLY A 27 52.24 29.03 -8.30
N SER A 28 51.77 28.67 -9.50
CA SER A 28 52.53 28.71 -10.75
C SER A 28 51.60 28.96 -11.95
N MET A 29 52.13 29.57 -13.01
CA MET A 29 51.38 29.77 -14.26
C MET A 29 51.12 28.44 -14.98
N GLU A 30 52.04 27.49 -14.91
CA GLU A 30 51.85 26.16 -15.52
C GLU A 30 50.64 25.41 -14.93
N ALA A 31 50.44 25.49 -13.61
CA ALA A 31 49.27 24.90 -12.95
C ALA A 31 47.96 25.64 -13.27
N PHE A 32 48.03 26.93 -13.61
CA PHE A 32 46.89 27.70 -14.08
C PHE A 32 46.54 27.35 -15.54
N ASP A 33 47.55 27.23 -16.40
CA ASP A 33 47.40 26.85 -17.80
C ASP A 33 46.91 25.40 -17.93
N GLU A 34 47.39 24.46 -17.10
CA GLU A 34 46.84 23.10 -17.01
C GLU A 34 45.37 23.09 -16.54
N ALA A 35 45.00 23.99 -15.62
CA ALA A 35 43.62 24.13 -15.16
C ALA A 35 42.71 24.77 -16.20
N GLN A 36 43.25 25.61 -17.10
CA GLN A 36 42.56 26.19 -18.24
C GLN A 36 42.41 25.17 -19.39
N ASN A 37 43.45 24.38 -19.66
CA ASN A 37 43.45 23.35 -20.71
C ASN A 37 42.60 22.11 -20.35
N ASN A 38 42.43 21.81 -19.06
CA ASN A 38 41.52 20.76 -18.59
C ASN A 38 40.08 21.24 -18.38
N GLU A 39 39.70 22.43 -18.87
CA GLU A 39 38.31 22.88 -18.80
C GLU A 39 37.46 22.06 -19.78
N PRO A 40 36.52 21.21 -19.31
CA PRO A 40 35.56 20.61 -20.22
C PRO A 40 34.71 21.73 -20.82
N ASP A 41 34.61 21.77 -22.16
CA ASP A 41 33.78 22.74 -22.88
C ASP A 41 32.41 22.85 -22.19
N ARG A 42 32.07 24.05 -21.71
CA ARG A 42 30.79 24.30 -21.02
C ARG A 42 29.66 23.90 -21.96
N VAL A 43 28.94 22.84 -21.60
CA VAL A 43 27.72 22.45 -22.32
C VAL A 43 26.71 23.58 -22.18
N LEU A 44 26.43 24.27 -23.30
CA LEU A 44 25.46 25.34 -23.37
C LEU A 44 24.05 24.77 -23.16
N SER A 45 23.21 25.47 -22.39
CA SER A 45 21.81 25.10 -22.25
C SER A 45 21.06 25.26 -23.58
N LEU A 46 19.94 24.54 -23.76
CA LEU A 46 19.15 24.59 -25.01
C LEU A 46 18.75 26.03 -25.40
N THR A 47 18.46 26.88 -24.42
CA THR A 47 18.12 28.29 -24.66
C THR A 47 19.34 29.13 -25.06
N GLU A 48 20.52 28.84 -24.50
CA GLU A 48 21.79 29.47 -24.90
C GLU A 48 22.24 29.01 -26.29
N LEU A 49 22.06 27.73 -26.62
CA LEU A 49 22.34 27.16 -27.95
C LEU A 49 21.43 27.80 -29.02
N ASN A 50 20.14 27.92 -28.74
CA ASN A 50 19.19 28.60 -29.64
C ASN A 50 19.51 30.10 -29.80
N ARG A 51 20.02 30.75 -28.75
CA ARG A 51 20.50 32.15 -28.83
C ARG A 51 21.76 32.27 -29.67
N LEU A 52 22.70 31.33 -29.57
CA LEU A 52 23.89 31.28 -30.42
C LEU A 52 23.53 30.99 -31.88
N GLU A 53 22.57 30.12 -32.12
CA GLU A 53 22.02 29.84 -33.45
C GLU A 53 21.36 31.07 -34.06
N ALA A 54 20.52 31.76 -33.30
CA ALA A 54 19.95 33.03 -33.74
C ALA A 54 21.01 34.11 -33.99
N LYS A 55 22.10 34.14 -33.21
CA LYS A 55 23.22 35.09 -33.40
C LYS A 55 24.03 34.77 -34.65
N ALA A 56 24.41 33.51 -34.86
CA ALA A 56 25.14 33.07 -36.04
C ALA A 56 24.32 33.35 -37.31
N LEU A 57 23.04 33.00 -37.30
CA LEU A 57 22.12 33.22 -38.42
C LEU A 57 21.89 34.72 -38.69
N ARG A 58 21.76 35.55 -37.65
CA ARG A 58 21.70 37.02 -37.81
C ARG A 58 22.98 37.58 -38.41
N ALA A 59 24.15 37.17 -37.91
CA ALA A 59 25.45 37.62 -38.39
C ALA A 59 25.66 37.29 -39.87
N GLU A 60 25.24 36.10 -40.32
CA GLU A 60 25.22 35.70 -41.73
C GLU A 60 24.27 36.54 -42.57
N MET A 61 23.04 36.77 -42.09
CA MET A 61 22.04 37.57 -42.80
C MET A 61 22.48 39.04 -42.95
N THR A 62 23.27 39.56 -42.00
CA THR A 62 23.85 40.91 -42.06
C THR A 62 25.24 40.98 -42.71
N ASN A 63 25.77 39.87 -43.25
CA ASN A 63 27.13 39.77 -43.82
C ASN A 63 28.23 40.35 -42.90
N GLN A 64 28.15 40.08 -41.60
CA GLN A 64 29.20 40.45 -40.65
C GLN A 64 30.42 39.53 -40.79
N ALA A 65 31.62 40.09 -40.63
CA ALA A 65 32.89 39.35 -40.75
C ALA A 65 33.03 38.20 -39.75
N ASP A 66 32.29 38.25 -38.62
CA ASP A 66 32.36 37.28 -37.53
C ASP A 66 31.45 36.04 -37.73
N ALA A 67 30.63 36.03 -38.79
CA ALA A 67 29.70 34.94 -39.11
C ALA A 67 30.33 33.52 -39.15
N PRO A 68 31.49 33.28 -39.80
CA PRO A 68 32.10 31.94 -39.83
C PRO A 68 32.62 31.49 -38.46
N ALA A 69 33.07 32.41 -37.60
CA ALA A 69 33.55 32.09 -36.26
C ALA A 69 32.39 31.65 -35.34
N LEU A 70 31.26 32.37 -35.39
CA LEU A 70 30.05 32.03 -34.62
C LEU A 70 29.42 30.70 -35.08
N ARG A 71 29.51 30.35 -36.37
CA ARG A 71 29.10 29.03 -36.88
C ARG A 71 29.95 27.91 -36.32
N ALA A 72 31.28 28.06 -36.32
CA ALA A 72 32.19 27.06 -35.79
C ALA A 72 31.99 26.84 -34.28
N GLU A 73 31.76 27.92 -33.53
CA GLU A 73 31.42 27.86 -32.10
C GLU A 73 30.08 27.13 -31.87
N LEU A 74 29.08 27.41 -32.71
CA LEU A 74 27.79 26.72 -32.66
C LEU A 74 27.91 25.23 -32.98
N GLU A 75 28.67 24.83 -33.99
CA GLU A 75 28.86 23.42 -34.35
C GLU A 75 29.58 22.66 -33.22
N LYS A 76 30.62 23.27 -32.64
CA LYS A 76 31.32 22.72 -31.47
C LYS A 76 30.37 22.59 -30.28
N ALA A 77 29.54 23.60 -30.01
CA ALA A 77 28.54 23.57 -28.95
C ALA A 77 27.45 22.51 -29.19
N LYS A 78 26.99 22.32 -30.43
CA LYS A 78 26.03 21.27 -30.80
C LYS A 78 26.60 19.87 -30.59
N GLN A 79 27.88 19.66 -30.93
CA GLN A 79 28.57 18.38 -30.70
C GLN A 79 28.80 18.09 -29.22
N ALA A 80 29.20 19.10 -28.43
CA ALA A 80 29.33 18.95 -26.98
C ALA A 80 27.96 18.65 -26.31
N PHE A 81 26.90 19.31 -26.78
CA PHE A 81 25.54 19.07 -26.30
C PHE A 81 25.04 17.67 -26.65
N SER A 82 25.28 17.17 -27.87
CA SER A 82 24.89 15.81 -28.27
C SER A 82 25.67 14.72 -27.54
N ALA A 83 26.96 14.94 -27.25
CA ALA A 83 27.79 14.01 -26.50
C ALA A 83 27.41 13.93 -25.01
N SER A 84 26.88 15.02 -24.44
CA SER A 84 26.46 15.10 -23.02
C SER A 84 24.97 14.85 -22.77
N GLY A 85 24.20 14.58 -23.83
CA GLY A 85 22.76 14.42 -23.73
C GLY A 85 22.39 13.39 -22.66
N PRO A 86 21.42 13.67 -21.76
CA PRO A 86 20.96 12.68 -20.80
C PRO A 86 20.55 11.44 -21.59
N THR A 87 21.01 10.26 -21.18
CA THR A 87 20.47 8.99 -21.70
C THR A 87 18.96 9.08 -21.59
N GLU A 88 18.24 9.10 -22.72
CA GLU A 88 16.78 9.18 -22.73
C GLU A 88 16.21 7.93 -22.06
N THR A 89 16.03 8.00 -20.75
CA THR A 89 15.33 6.97 -19.98
C THR A 89 13.85 7.20 -20.23
N VAL A 90 13.26 6.35 -21.07
CA VAL A 90 11.82 6.34 -21.31
C VAL A 90 11.14 5.87 -20.03
N GLU A 91 10.55 6.81 -19.28
CA GLU A 91 9.79 6.52 -18.08
C GLU A 91 8.29 6.48 -18.40
N ALA A 92 7.62 5.42 -17.97
CA ALA A 92 6.18 5.28 -18.13
C ALA A 92 5.46 6.22 -17.16
N LEU A 93 4.65 7.13 -17.69
CA LEU A 93 3.78 7.99 -16.89
C LEU A 93 2.65 7.15 -16.28
N PRO A 94 2.52 7.11 -14.94
CA PRO A 94 1.38 6.47 -14.30
C PRO A 94 0.09 7.19 -14.67
N VAL A 95 -0.98 6.42 -14.86
CA VAL A 95 -2.34 6.97 -15.06
C VAL A 95 -2.95 7.42 -13.73
N ILE A 96 -2.22 7.31 -12.62
CA ILE A 96 -2.70 7.57 -11.26
C ILE A 96 -1.76 8.58 -10.59
N ASP A 97 -2.34 9.59 -9.95
CA ASP A 97 -1.67 10.61 -9.13
C ASP A 97 -1.12 10.00 -7.83
N GLY A 98 -0.22 10.71 -7.15
CA GLY A 98 0.28 10.36 -5.81
C GLY A 98 -0.82 10.24 -4.73
N TYR A 99 -2.01 10.76 -5.01
CA TYR A 99 -3.21 10.62 -4.18
C TYR A 99 -4.18 9.50 -4.64
N GLY A 100 -3.78 8.64 -5.58
CA GLY A 100 -4.63 7.54 -6.06
C GLY A 100 -5.71 7.93 -7.08
N ARG A 101 -5.69 9.16 -7.60
CA ARG A 101 -6.68 9.69 -8.56
C ARG A 101 -6.25 9.42 -10.00
N MET A 102 -7.17 9.06 -10.88
CA MET A 102 -6.84 8.77 -12.28
C MET A 102 -6.69 10.05 -13.12
N TYR A 103 -5.72 10.07 -14.05
CA TYR A 103 -5.60 11.04 -15.13
C TYR A 103 -6.29 10.53 -16.39
N ASP A 104 -6.82 11.45 -17.19
CA ASP A 104 -7.01 11.20 -18.61
C ASP A 104 -5.73 11.61 -19.33
N VAL A 105 -4.93 10.67 -19.83
CA VAL A 105 -3.71 10.98 -20.59
C VAL A 105 -4.01 11.10 -22.10
N GLY A 106 -5.28 10.88 -22.49
CA GLY A 106 -5.72 10.80 -23.89
C GLY A 106 -5.25 9.50 -24.55
N THR A 107 -6.03 8.99 -25.50
CA THR A 107 -5.72 7.76 -26.27
C THR A 107 -5.26 8.06 -27.69
N SER A 108 -5.06 9.33 -28.05
CA SER A 108 -4.74 9.70 -29.42
C SER A 108 -3.37 9.16 -29.85
N ASN A 109 -3.41 8.25 -30.83
CA ASN A 109 -2.25 7.79 -31.58
C ASN A 109 -1.68 8.97 -32.40
N ALA A 110 -0.37 8.96 -32.68
CA ALA A 110 0.31 10.00 -33.47
C ALA A 110 -0.42 10.33 -34.79
N SER A 111 -1.02 9.34 -35.45
CA SER A 111 -1.80 9.49 -36.68
C SER A 111 -3.11 10.28 -36.53
N GLN A 112 -3.77 10.21 -35.37
CA GLN A 112 -4.97 11.00 -35.08
C GLN A 112 -4.63 12.45 -34.74
N ILE A 113 -3.48 12.68 -34.09
CA ILE A 113 -2.96 14.01 -33.77
C ILE A 113 -2.58 14.76 -35.06
N GLU A 114 -1.93 14.08 -36.01
CA GLU A 114 -1.60 14.65 -37.33
C GLU A 114 -2.86 14.99 -38.15
N ALA A 115 -3.89 14.13 -38.10
CA ALA A 115 -5.17 14.38 -38.77
C ALA A 115 -5.94 15.57 -38.16
N GLN A 116 -5.95 15.70 -36.84
CA GLN A 116 -6.56 16.85 -36.14
C GLN A 116 -5.78 18.15 -36.38
N ALA A 117 -4.44 18.10 -36.37
CA ALA A 117 -3.59 19.26 -36.68
C ALA A 117 -3.75 19.73 -38.14
N ALA A 118 -3.95 18.80 -39.08
CA ALA A 118 -4.27 19.11 -40.48
C ALA A 118 -5.65 19.76 -40.65
N MET A 119 -6.65 19.34 -39.86
CA MET A 119 -7.98 19.97 -39.84
C MET A 119 -7.96 21.35 -39.16
N SER A 120 -7.18 21.55 -38.10
CA SER A 120 -7.07 22.84 -37.40
C SER A 120 -6.46 23.95 -38.26
N LYS A 121 -5.56 23.64 -39.20
CA LYS A 121 -4.99 24.64 -40.13
C LYS A 121 -6.00 25.17 -41.16
N LYS A 122 -7.18 24.56 -41.27
CA LYS A 122 -8.24 24.95 -42.21
C LYS A 122 -9.37 25.77 -41.58
N ARG A 123 -9.40 25.91 -40.25
CA ARG A 123 -10.42 26.70 -39.53
C ARG A 123 -10.09 28.19 -39.54
N ARG A 124 -11.03 29.01 -40.03
CA ARG A 124 -10.94 30.48 -40.00
C ARG A 124 -11.08 30.98 -38.57
N LYS A 125 -10.34 32.04 -38.24
CA LYS A 125 -10.11 32.56 -36.88
C LYS A 125 -11.37 33.08 -36.14
N ASN A 126 -12.55 33.15 -36.78
CA ASN A 126 -13.75 33.84 -36.26
C ASN A 126 -15.08 33.06 -36.44
N GLU A 127 -15.10 31.74 -36.58
CA GLU A 127 -16.36 30.98 -36.52
C GLU A 127 -16.61 30.46 -35.09
N PRO A 128 -17.83 30.59 -34.55
CA PRO A 128 -18.17 30.04 -33.23
C PRO A 128 -18.12 28.51 -33.29
N ASP A 129 -17.33 27.91 -32.39
CA ASP A 129 -17.34 26.46 -32.17
C ASP A 129 -18.74 26.04 -31.68
N GLU A 130 -19.51 25.33 -32.52
CA GLU A 130 -20.72 24.64 -32.05
C GLU A 130 -20.33 23.59 -30.99
N PRO A 131 -21.15 23.43 -29.93
CA PRO A 131 -20.92 22.41 -28.92
C PRO A 131 -20.96 21.04 -29.61
N THR A 132 -19.81 20.37 -29.61
CA THR A 132 -19.66 19.06 -30.24
C THR A 132 -20.52 18.05 -29.49
N ASP A 133 -21.31 17.22 -30.19
CA ASP A 133 -22.15 16.16 -29.62
C ASP A 133 -21.27 15.06 -28.96
N GLU A 134 -20.72 15.34 -27.79
CA GLU A 134 -20.04 14.33 -26.97
C GLU A 134 -21.07 13.47 -26.23
N SER A 135 -20.82 12.17 -26.14
CA SER A 135 -21.70 11.26 -25.40
C SER A 135 -21.71 11.61 -23.91
N LEU A 136 -22.87 11.48 -23.25
CA LEU A 136 -23.00 11.69 -21.80
C LEU A 136 -21.98 10.88 -20.99
N ALA A 137 -21.61 9.69 -21.46
CA ALA A 137 -20.58 8.86 -20.83
C ALA A 137 -19.19 9.52 -20.83
N GLU A 138 -18.84 10.25 -21.90
CA GLU A 138 -17.58 10.97 -21.99
C GLU A 138 -17.57 12.21 -21.08
N LEU A 139 -18.69 12.95 -21.02
CA LEU A 139 -18.86 14.03 -20.06
C LEU A 139 -18.75 13.55 -18.61
N VAL A 140 -19.41 12.44 -18.27
CA VAL A 140 -19.29 11.81 -16.94
C VAL A 140 -17.87 11.33 -16.67
N ARG A 141 -17.16 10.82 -17.67
CA ARG A 141 -15.76 10.42 -17.53
C ARG A 141 -14.86 11.63 -17.26
N GLN A 142 -15.04 12.73 -17.98
CA GLN A 142 -14.28 13.97 -17.77
C GLN A 142 -14.53 14.57 -16.39
N GLU A 143 -15.78 14.58 -15.91
CA GLU A 143 -16.14 15.08 -14.58
C GLU A 143 -15.63 14.19 -13.44
N ARG A 144 -15.64 12.85 -13.63
CA ARG A 144 -15.10 11.92 -12.62
C ARG A 144 -13.58 11.96 -12.50
N LEU A 145 -12.87 12.53 -13.47
CA LEU A 145 -11.41 12.64 -13.45
C LEU A 145 -11.00 13.91 -12.71
N ASP A 146 -10.87 13.76 -11.39
CA ASP A 146 -10.50 14.82 -10.44
C ASP A 146 -9.08 15.40 -10.65
N ALA A 147 -8.22 14.79 -11.46
CA ALA A 147 -6.87 15.29 -11.71
C ALA A 147 -6.82 16.41 -12.79
N GLY A 148 -6.21 17.56 -12.46
CA GLY A 148 -6.05 18.72 -13.35
C GLY A 148 -5.61 20.00 -12.63
N ARG A 149 -5.16 21.02 -13.39
CA ARG A 149 -4.80 22.34 -12.83
C ARG A 149 -6.06 23.00 -12.25
N MET A 150 -6.00 23.43 -10.99
CA MET A 150 -7.15 24.02 -10.26
C MET A 150 -7.71 25.25 -10.99
N ASP A 151 -6.82 26.09 -11.53
CA ASP A 151 -7.11 27.32 -12.30
C ASP A 151 -7.92 27.12 -13.60
N GLN A 152 -8.21 25.89 -14.01
CA GLN A 152 -8.99 25.59 -15.22
C GLN A 152 -10.20 24.69 -14.93
N LYS A 153 -10.30 24.18 -13.70
CA LYS A 153 -11.48 23.45 -13.19
C LYS A 153 -12.41 24.37 -12.40
N ASN A 154 -11.83 25.29 -11.64
CA ASN A 154 -12.58 26.36 -11.01
C ASN A 154 -13.16 27.23 -12.12
N GLY A 155 -14.49 27.23 -12.25
CA GLY A 155 -15.19 28.08 -13.22
C GLY A 155 -14.76 29.53 -13.08
N ASP A 156 -14.52 29.97 -11.85
CA ASP A 156 -14.04 31.30 -11.50
C ASP A 156 -12.69 31.64 -12.15
N ALA A 157 -11.76 30.68 -12.23
CA ALA A 157 -10.45 30.93 -12.82
C ALA A 157 -10.48 30.93 -14.35
N ALA A 158 -11.40 30.16 -14.95
CA ALA A 158 -11.67 30.24 -16.39
C ALA A 158 -12.36 31.56 -16.75
N LEU A 159 -13.33 31.99 -15.95
CA LEU A 159 -13.98 33.28 -16.06
C LEU A 159 -12.97 34.42 -15.88
N ALA A 160 -12.11 34.35 -14.86
CA ALA A 160 -11.06 35.33 -14.63
C ALA A 160 -10.08 35.41 -15.81
N GLN A 161 -9.73 34.27 -16.44
CA GLN A 161 -8.93 34.27 -17.66
C GLN A 161 -9.64 34.98 -18.80
N GLN A 162 -10.94 34.76 -18.99
CA GLN A 162 -11.71 35.40 -20.05
C GLN A 162 -11.83 36.91 -19.85
N ILE A 163 -12.12 37.33 -18.62
CA ILE A 163 -12.10 38.74 -18.23
C ILE A 163 -10.70 39.33 -18.49
N ALA A 164 -9.63 38.62 -18.09
CA ALA A 164 -8.27 39.09 -18.31
C ALA A 164 -7.87 39.17 -19.80
N THR A 165 -8.42 38.30 -20.66
CA THR A 165 -8.22 38.39 -22.11
C THR A 165 -9.06 39.47 -22.77
N ASP A 166 -10.07 39.97 -22.08
CA ASP A 166 -11.00 40.94 -22.61
C ASP A 166 -10.59 42.36 -22.26
N HIS A 167 -10.01 43.02 -23.26
CA HIS A 167 -9.57 44.40 -23.12
C HIS A 167 -10.74 45.42 -23.06
N GLY A 168 -11.98 45.02 -23.38
CA GLY A 168 -13.17 45.86 -23.35
C GLY A 168 -14.17 45.46 -22.26
N PHE A 169 -13.70 44.77 -21.20
CA PHE A 169 -14.55 44.32 -20.11
C PHE A 169 -15.03 45.49 -19.24
N GLU A 170 -16.34 45.57 -19.04
CA GLU A 170 -17.00 46.48 -18.09
C GLU A 170 -17.67 45.66 -16.98
N ASN A 171 -17.41 45.98 -15.70
CA ASN A 171 -17.94 45.22 -14.56
C ASN A 171 -19.35 45.67 -14.16
N ASP A 172 -20.25 45.77 -15.13
CA ASP A 172 -21.65 46.16 -14.93
C ASP A 172 -22.60 45.02 -15.31
N LEU A 173 -23.78 44.99 -14.69
CA LEU A 173 -24.77 43.92 -14.88
C LEU A 173 -25.21 43.79 -16.34
N ASP A 174 -25.34 44.91 -17.06
CA ASP A 174 -25.77 44.94 -18.46
C ASP A 174 -24.73 44.30 -19.39
N TYR A 175 -23.44 44.55 -19.13
CA TYR A 175 -22.34 43.95 -19.89
C TYR A 175 -22.24 42.45 -19.62
N MET A 176 -22.34 42.06 -18.34
CA MET A 176 -22.28 40.65 -17.95
C MET A 176 -23.43 39.83 -18.53
N ASP A 177 -24.64 40.40 -18.63
CA ASP A 177 -25.78 39.73 -19.25
C ASP A 177 -25.65 39.68 -20.78
N GLY A 178 -25.24 40.79 -21.41
CA GLY A 178 -25.02 40.86 -22.86
C GLY A 178 -23.94 39.89 -23.37
N GLU A 179 -22.86 39.70 -22.60
CA GLU A 179 -21.73 38.84 -22.95
C GLU A 179 -21.72 37.49 -22.20
N ALA A 180 -22.81 37.13 -21.53
CA ALA A 180 -22.93 35.91 -20.71
C ALA A 180 -22.54 34.64 -21.49
N GLN A 181 -22.94 34.54 -22.76
CA GLN A 181 -22.60 33.39 -23.61
C GLN A 181 -21.10 33.32 -23.91
N ARG A 182 -20.39 34.44 -23.97
CA ARG A 182 -18.94 34.46 -24.20
C ARG A 182 -18.19 34.14 -22.91
N LEU A 183 -18.59 34.73 -21.80
CA LEU A 183 -18.04 34.50 -20.46
C LEU A 183 -18.32 33.08 -19.91
N ALA A 184 -19.31 32.38 -20.47
CA ALA A 184 -19.61 30.99 -20.11
C ALA A 184 -18.85 29.96 -20.97
N ARG A 185 -18.15 30.36 -22.05
CA ARG A 185 -17.53 29.41 -22.99
C ARG A 185 -16.35 28.66 -22.38
N LYS A 186 -16.53 27.38 -22.08
CA LYS A 186 -15.44 26.50 -21.64
C LYS A 186 -14.66 25.96 -22.84
N LYS A 187 -13.36 26.25 -22.92
CA LYS A 187 -12.49 25.59 -23.90
C LYS A 187 -12.23 24.14 -23.48
N MET A 188 -12.51 23.17 -24.35
CA MET A 188 -12.23 21.76 -24.09
C MET A 188 -10.72 21.48 -23.96
N ARG A 189 -10.37 20.41 -23.25
CA ARG A 189 -8.98 20.03 -22.97
C ARG A 189 -8.38 19.27 -24.16
N ASP A 190 -7.40 19.87 -24.83
CA ASP A 190 -6.61 19.16 -25.83
C ASP A 190 -5.81 18.02 -25.19
N ASP A 191 -5.68 16.88 -25.88
CA ASP A 191 -4.92 15.72 -25.39
C ASP A 191 -3.44 16.04 -25.10
N ALA A 192 -2.88 17.04 -25.79
CA ALA A 192 -1.54 17.55 -25.50
C ALA A 192 -1.47 18.24 -24.12
N MET A 193 -2.51 19.01 -23.74
CA MET A 193 -2.58 19.69 -22.46
C MET A 193 -2.77 18.68 -21.31
N LYS A 194 -3.57 17.63 -21.54
CA LYS A 194 -3.74 16.50 -20.61
C LYS A 194 -2.42 15.80 -20.31
N ARG A 195 -1.64 15.48 -21.34
CA ARG A 195 -0.29 14.88 -21.21
C ARG A 195 0.68 15.79 -20.47
N GLN A 196 0.72 17.08 -20.82
CA GLN A 196 1.64 18.03 -20.18
C GLN A 196 1.36 18.17 -18.68
N PHE A 197 0.08 18.13 -18.28
CA PHE A 197 -0.29 18.14 -16.87
C PHE A 197 0.21 16.90 -16.13
N ALA A 198 -0.02 15.70 -16.69
CA ALA A 198 0.47 14.45 -16.11
C ALA A 198 2.00 14.45 -15.94
N ILE A 199 2.74 14.97 -16.94
CA ILE A 199 4.21 15.11 -16.87
C ILE A 199 4.64 16.04 -15.74
N GLN A 200 4.00 17.21 -15.60
CA GLN A 200 4.37 18.17 -14.56
C GLN A 200 4.09 17.65 -13.15
N ASP A 201 3.00 16.89 -12.99
CA ASP A 201 2.62 16.32 -11.70
C ASP A 201 3.49 15.11 -11.35
N PHE A 202 3.82 14.27 -12.33
CA PHE A 202 4.80 13.20 -12.19
C PHE A 202 6.19 13.75 -11.83
N ALA A 203 6.64 14.82 -12.50
CA ALA A 203 7.91 15.46 -12.17
C ALA A 203 7.93 16.01 -10.74
N ARG A 204 6.79 16.52 -10.25
CA ARG A 204 6.67 17.01 -8.86
C ARG A 204 6.70 15.86 -7.85
N THR A 205 5.89 14.83 -8.06
CA THR A 205 5.84 13.66 -7.18
C THR A 205 7.19 12.94 -7.15
N LYS A 206 7.82 12.74 -8.30
CA LYS A 206 9.16 12.17 -8.41
C LYS A 206 10.19 12.99 -7.64
N ARG A 207 10.19 14.32 -7.81
CA ARG A 207 11.05 15.21 -7.03
C ARG A 207 10.83 15.06 -5.52
N ALA A 208 9.57 14.98 -5.08
CA ALA A 208 9.25 14.78 -3.66
C ALA A 208 9.72 13.42 -3.13
N LEU A 209 9.65 12.35 -3.94
CA LEU A 209 10.15 11.01 -3.62
C LEU A 209 11.69 10.96 -3.55
N ASP A 210 12.36 11.58 -4.52
CA ASP A 210 13.83 11.62 -4.60
C ASP A 210 14.44 12.44 -3.45
N GLU A 211 13.79 13.55 -3.08
CA GLU A 211 14.18 14.41 -1.95
C GLU A 211 13.77 13.80 -0.58
N CYS A 212 12.91 12.78 -0.54
CA CYS A 212 12.37 12.22 0.70
C CYS A 212 13.44 11.52 1.53
N THR A 213 13.51 11.85 2.83
CA THR A 213 14.42 11.22 3.80
C THR A 213 13.87 9.93 4.41
N PHE A 214 12.54 9.74 4.34
CA PHE A 214 11.80 8.72 5.08
C PHE A 214 11.41 7.49 4.26
N CYS A 215 11.33 7.63 2.94
CA CYS A 215 10.95 6.53 2.05
C CYS A 215 12.11 5.56 1.80
N TRP A 216 11.76 4.29 1.58
CA TRP A 216 12.68 3.34 0.97
C TRP A 216 12.80 3.66 -0.52
N GLN A 217 14.03 3.86 -0.99
CA GLN A 217 14.31 4.15 -2.39
C GLN A 217 14.60 2.84 -3.16
N ASP A 218 14.45 2.88 -4.48
CA ASP A 218 14.74 1.77 -5.40
C ASP A 218 14.06 0.44 -5.02
N GLU A 219 12.73 0.47 -4.81
CA GLU A 219 11.93 -0.71 -4.45
C GLU A 219 12.44 -1.45 -3.19
N GLY A 220 13.03 -0.73 -2.24
CA GLY A 220 13.52 -1.30 -0.99
C GLY A 220 14.99 -1.70 -0.99
N ARG A 221 15.75 -1.36 -2.03
CA ARG A 221 17.19 -1.62 -2.10
C ARG A 221 18.00 -0.66 -1.25
N MET A 222 17.61 0.61 -1.20
CA MET A 222 18.26 1.62 -0.38
C MET A 222 17.41 1.93 0.87
N PRO A 223 17.97 1.80 2.09
CA PRO A 223 17.27 2.16 3.30
C PRO A 223 17.06 3.69 3.39
N PRO A 224 16.03 4.15 4.12
CA PRO A 224 15.80 5.57 4.33
C PRO A 224 16.96 6.20 5.10
N ARG A 225 17.13 7.52 4.94
CA ARG A 225 18.16 8.31 5.63
C ARG A 225 17.80 8.58 7.10
N ALA A 226 16.57 8.27 7.51
CA ALA A 226 16.07 8.44 8.86
C ALA A 226 16.71 7.48 9.88
N ASN A 227 16.77 7.91 11.14
CA ASN A 227 17.33 7.16 12.25
C ASN A 227 16.36 6.09 12.78
N ILE A 228 16.25 4.94 12.11
CA ILE A 228 15.30 3.87 12.46
C ILE A 228 15.70 3.17 13.76
N VAL A 229 14.75 3.05 14.70
CA VAL A 229 14.87 2.29 15.95
C VAL A 229 14.31 0.87 15.78
N SER A 230 13.08 0.77 15.28
CA SER A 230 12.33 -0.47 15.16
C SER A 230 11.37 -0.39 13.98
N SER A 231 11.14 -1.51 13.28
CA SER A 231 10.34 -1.54 12.05
C SER A 231 9.28 -2.65 12.04
N GLY A 232 8.03 -2.24 11.79
CA GLY A 232 6.87 -3.09 11.52
C GLY A 232 6.79 -3.53 10.06
N THR A 233 5.59 -3.79 9.55
CA THR A 233 5.35 -4.24 8.15
C THR A 233 4.90 -3.14 7.21
N CYS A 234 4.31 -2.07 7.74
CA CYS A 234 3.91 -0.87 7.01
C CYS A 234 4.47 0.41 7.64
N THR A 235 4.84 0.40 8.92
CA THR A 235 5.31 1.57 9.67
C THR A 235 6.56 1.27 10.48
N TYR A 236 7.32 2.30 10.82
CA TYR A 236 8.53 2.20 11.64
C TYR A 236 8.64 3.36 12.63
N LEU A 237 9.43 3.11 13.69
CA LEU A 237 9.76 4.10 14.70
C LEU A 237 11.15 4.66 14.39
N ALA A 238 11.27 5.98 14.35
CA ALA A 238 12.52 6.69 14.11
C ALA A 238 12.78 7.76 15.18
N LEU A 239 14.04 8.18 15.29
CA LEU A 239 14.43 9.34 16.07
C LEU A 239 14.60 10.57 15.16
N PRO A 240 14.34 11.78 15.67
CA PRO A 240 14.63 13.01 14.93
C PRO A 240 16.08 13.10 14.47
N ASP A 241 16.32 13.68 13.30
CA ASP A 241 17.68 13.87 12.76
C ASP A 241 18.49 14.94 13.52
N ARG A 242 17.78 15.85 14.21
CA ARG A 242 18.36 16.92 15.01
C ARG A 242 18.11 16.68 16.50
N GLU A 243 18.61 17.59 17.34
CA GLU A 243 18.46 17.51 18.79
C GLU A 243 16.99 17.31 19.19
N PRO A 244 16.65 16.20 19.89
CA PRO A 244 15.29 15.96 20.32
C PRO A 244 14.88 16.97 21.40
N LEU A 245 13.62 17.42 21.37
CA LEU A 245 13.08 18.34 22.37
C LEU A 245 13.24 17.81 23.82
N VAL A 246 12.89 16.54 24.02
CA VAL A 246 12.94 15.82 25.30
C VAL A 246 13.53 14.41 25.06
N ASP A 247 14.18 13.84 26.07
CA ASP A 247 14.59 12.43 26.02
C ASP A 247 13.38 11.53 25.82
N GLY A 248 13.42 10.73 24.75
CA GLY A 248 12.31 9.87 24.34
C GLY A 248 11.39 10.47 23.27
N HIS A 249 11.67 11.67 22.74
CA HIS A 249 11.03 12.17 21.53
C HIS A 249 11.35 11.27 20.33
N CYS A 250 10.31 10.74 19.70
CA CYS A 250 10.42 9.86 18.54
C CYS A 250 9.35 10.16 17.48
N TRP A 251 9.53 9.64 16.29
CA TRP A 251 8.63 9.76 15.16
C TRP A 251 8.08 8.38 14.76
N ILE A 252 6.77 8.31 14.54
CA ILE A 252 6.13 7.16 13.90
C ILE A 252 5.93 7.52 12.44
N VAL A 253 6.58 6.76 11.56
CA VAL A 253 6.67 7.08 10.13
C VAL A 253 6.13 5.90 9.31
N PRO A 254 5.23 6.13 8.34
CA PRO A 254 4.87 5.08 7.40
C PRO A 254 6.01 4.79 6.42
N MET A 255 6.12 3.56 5.94
CA MET A 255 7.19 3.17 5.02
C MET A 255 6.97 3.67 3.59
N GLN A 256 5.70 3.76 3.19
CA GLN A 256 5.30 4.31 1.90
C GLN A 256 5.12 5.83 2.01
N HIS A 257 5.26 6.53 0.88
CA HIS A 257 5.08 7.98 0.83
C HIS A 257 3.61 8.35 0.95
N HIS A 258 3.16 8.64 2.16
CA HIS A 258 1.86 9.25 2.41
C HIS A 258 2.03 10.74 2.71
N VAL A 259 1.12 11.57 2.19
CA VAL A 259 1.13 13.02 2.47
C VAL A 259 0.42 13.33 3.79
N SER A 260 -0.57 12.51 4.15
CA SER A 260 -1.37 12.62 5.38
C SER A 260 -1.54 11.25 6.01
N SER A 261 -1.56 11.18 7.35
CA SER A 261 -1.83 9.92 8.05
C SER A 261 -3.26 9.39 7.82
N LEU A 262 -4.19 10.26 7.39
CA LEU A 262 -5.56 9.89 7.03
C LEU A 262 -5.62 9.03 5.77
N ASP A 263 -4.61 9.11 4.90
CA ASP A 263 -4.52 8.31 3.66
C ASP A 263 -3.84 6.96 3.89
N VAL A 264 -3.40 6.66 5.12
CA VAL A 264 -2.79 5.38 5.47
C VAL A 264 -3.86 4.30 5.58
N ASP A 265 -3.60 3.15 4.99
CA ASP A 265 -4.49 1.98 5.03
C ASP A 265 -4.83 1.55 6.47
N GLU A 266 -5.98 0.86 6.65
CA GLU A 266 -6.42 0.37 7.96
C GLU A 266 -5.37 -0.51 8.65
N ASP A 267 -4.67 -1.35 7.88
CA ASP A 267 -3.60 -2.21 8.39
C ASP A 267 -2.42 -1.37 8.90
N GLY A 268 -1.97 -0.38 8.12
CA GLY A 268 -0.93 0.57 8.52
C GLY A 268 -1.34 1.36 9.78
N TRP A 269 -2.58 1.82 9.85
CA TRP A 269 -3.11 2.49 11.04
C TRP A 269 -3.18 1.58 12.26
N THR A 270 -3.45 0.27 12.08
CA THR A 270 -3.40 -0.68 13.21
C THR A 270 -1.99 -0.83 13.78
N GLU A 271 -0.95 -0.76 12.93
CA GLU A 271 0.44 -0.76 13.38
C GLU A 271 0.80 0.53 14.11
N ILE A 272 0.42 1.69 13.58
CA ILE A 272 0.58 2.99 14.24
C ILE A 272 -0.01 2.94 15.65
N ARG A 273 -1.24 2.42 15.79
CA ARG A 273 -1.88 2.26 17.10
C ARG A 273 -1.14 1.29 18.03
N ASN A 274 -0.47 0.27 17.49
CA ASN A 274 0.33 -0.64 18.31
C ASN A 274 1.61 0.05 18.81
N PHE A 275 2.28 0.84 17.97
CA PHE A 275 3.38 1.70 18.39
C PHE A 275 2.93 2.70 19.47
N MET A 276 1.82 3.39 19.26
CA MET A 276 1.27 4.33 20.25
C MET A 276 1.01 3.66 21.61
N LYS A 277 0.39 2.47 21.65
CA LYS A 277 0.16 1.73 22.90
C LYS A 277 1.46 1.38 23.62
N CYS A 278 2.46 0.91 22.89
CA CYS A 278 3.75 0.54 23.47
C CYS A 278 4.50 1.78 23.97
N LEU A 279 4.47 2.90 23.25
CA LEU A 279 5.06 4.17 23.66
C LEU A 279 4.38 4.75 24.90
N ILE A 280 3.05 4.71 24.97
CA ILE A 280 2.29 5.12 26.17
C ILE A 280 2.70 4.25 27.37
N ARG A 281 2.84 2.93 27.19
CA ARG A 281 3.27 2.02 28.26
C ARG A 281 4.71 2.31 28.71
N MET A 282 5.59 2.61 27.77
CA MET A 282 6.98 3.01 28.06
C MET A 282 7.00 4.31 28.89
N ALA A 283 6.27 5.34 28.45
CA ALA A 283 6.18 6.63 29.14
C ALA A 283 5.55 6.48 30.55
N ALA A 284 4.51 5.66 30.68
CA ALA A 284 3.87 5.41 31.98
C ALA A 284 4.83 4.79 33.01
N THR A 285 5.82 4.01 32.56
CA THR A 285 6.86 3.45 33.44
C THR A 285 7.79 4.52 34.01
N ARG A 286 7.88 5.69 33.34
CA ARG A 286 8.65 6.87 33.75
C ARG A 286 7.79 7.96 34.40
N ASN A 287 6.54 7.67 34.78
CA ASN A 287 5.55 8.67 35.25
C ASN A 287 5.33 9.82 34.24
N GLN A 288 5.38 9.49 32.96
CA GLN A 288 5.14 10.41 31.85
C GLN A 288 3.95 9.93 31.02
N THR A 289 3.29 10.87 30.37
CA THR A 289 2.27 10.64 29.34
C THR A 289 2.85 10.96 27.97
N MET A 290 2.54 10.13 26.99
CA MET A 290 2.96 10.38 25.60
C MET A 290 1.90 11.20 24.89
N VAL A 291 2.31 12.30 24.25
CA VAL A 291 1.46 13.12 23.38
C VAL A 291 1.89 12.88 21.94
N PHE A 292 0.90 12.75 21.05
CA PHE A 292 1.10 12.52 19.63
C PHE A 292 0.52 13.69 18.84
N PHE A 293 1.27 14.24 17.90
CA PHE A 293 0.75 15.26 16.99
C PHE A 293 1.28 15.09 15.57
N GLU A 294 0.53 15.62 14.62
CA GLU A 294 0.86 15.63 13.20
C GLU A 294 0.51 17.01 12.65
N THR A 295 1.39 17.53 11.80
CA THR A 295 1.21 18.84 11.19
C THR A 295 1.38 18.73 9.68
N VAL A 296 0.27 18.88 8.95
CA VAL A 296 0.23 18.88 7.49
C VAL A 296 0.00 20.30 7.00
N LEU A 297 1.08 20.99 6.61
CA LEU A 297 1.04 22.40 6.21
C LEU A 297 0.56 22.64 4.80
N SER A 298 1.04 21.81 3.87
CA SER A 298 0.76 22.01 2.45
C SER A 298 0.80 20.70 1.72
N LEU A 299 -0.36 20.32 1.17
CA LEU A 299 -0.50 19.17 0.29
C LEU A 299 0.18 19.40 -1.06
N ARG A 300 0.42 20.66 -1.44
CA ARG A 300 1.08 21.01 -2.72
C ARG A 300 2.53 20.58 -2.76
N GLN A 301 3.22 20.61 -1.63
CA GLN A 301 4.63 20.21 -1.54
C GLN A 301 4.80 18.68 -1.48
N GLN A 302 3.72 17.92 -1.24
CA GLN A 302 3.73 16.45 -1.14
C GLN A 302 4.81 15.92 -0.20
N LYS A 303 5.01 16.60 0.94
CA LYS A 303 5.94 16.12 1.98
C LYS A 303 5.41 14.84 2.62
N HIS A 304 6.31 13.99 3.06
CA HIS A 304 5.97 12.76 3.76
C HIS A 304 5.44 13.09 5.17
N THR A 305 4.31 12.50 5.55
CA THR A 305 3.74 12.59 6.91
C THR A 305 4.51 11.76 7.94
N TYR A 306 4.63 12.29 9.14
CA TYR A 306 5.03 11.50 10.30
C TYR A 306 4.29 12.01 11.53
N ILE A 307 4.07 11.13 12.49
CA ILE A 307 3.44 11.48 13.76
C ILE A 307 4.57 11.65 14.79
N GLU A 308 4.69 12.84 15.34
CA GLU A 308 5.63 13.12 16.42
C GLU A 308 5.06 12.60 17.74
N ALA A 309 5.89 11.93 18.53
CA ALA A 309 5.56 11.38 19.84
C ALA A 309 6.51 11.98 20.88
N VAL A 310 5.97 12.84 21.75
CA VAL A 310 6.73 13.57 22.78
C VAL A 310 6.27 13.13 24.18
N PRO A 311 7.18 12.64 25.03
CA PRO A 311 6.86 12.32 26.41
C PRO A 311 6.81 13.57 27.27
N ILE A 312 5.74 13.73 28.05
CA ILE A 312 5.49 14.88 28.92
C ILE A 312 5.23 14.39 30.34
N PRO A 313 5.83 14.99 31.37
CA PRO A 313 5.54 14.65 32.77
C PRO A 313 4.05 14.77 33.11
N ASN A 314 3.53 13.84 33.90
CA ASN A 314 2.10 13.79 34.23
C ASN A 314 1.59 15.05 34.95
N ASP A 315 2.43 15.71 35.75
CA ASP A 315 2.08 16.92 36.49
C ASP A 315 1.73 18.07 35.53
N VAL A 316 2.55 18.22 34.48
CA VAL A 316 2.44 19.24 33.44
C VAL A 316 1.35 18.90 32.42
N PHE A 317 1.11 17.60 32.20
CA PHE A 317 0.10 17.12 31.26
C PHE A 317 -1.34 17.59 31.58
N ALA A 318 -1.65 17.85 32.85
CA ALA A 318 -2.98 18.35 33.24
C ALA A 318 -3.32 19.72 32.61
N GLU A 319 -2.30 20.55 32.39
CA GLU A 319 -2.45 21.90 31.85
C GLU A 319 -2.41 21.91 30.32
N LEU A 320 -1.76 20.93 29.70
CA LEU A 320 -1.52 20.86 28.26
C LEU A 320 -2.80 21.06 27.40
N PRO A 321 -3.94 20.42 27.67
CA PRO A 321 -5.16 20.66 26.90
C PRO A 321 -5.64 22.11 26.96
N ALA A 322 -5.44 22.81 28.10
CA ALA A 322 -5.84 24.21 28.24
C ALA A 322 -4.95 25.12 27.38
N TYR A 323 -3.63 24.91 27.39
CA TYR A 323 -2.70 25.66 26.54
C TYR A 323 -3.02 25.50 25.05
N PHE A 324 -3.19 24.26 24.59
CA PHE A 324 -3.55 24.02 23.18
C PHE A 324 -4.91 24.59 22.82
N LYS A 325 -5.89 24.58 23.74
CA LYS A 325 -7.19 25.18 23.49
C LYS A 325 -7.07 26.70 23.33
N THR A 326 -6.33 27.37 24.21
CA THR A 326 -6.12 28.83 24.13
C THR A 326 -5.37 29.19 22.86
N SER A 327 -4.23 28.53 22.59
CA SER A 327 -3.43 28.81 21.40
C SER A 327 -4.21 28.53 20.12
N LEU A 328 -4.94 27.42 19.99
CA LEU A 328 -5.73 27.14 18.78
C LEU A 328 -6.93 28.08 18.60
N SER A 329 -7.46 28.66 19.69
CA SER A 329 -8.51 29.67 19.61
C SER A 329 -7.97 31.04 19.16
N GLU A 330 -6.75 31.38 19.56
CA GLU A 330 -6.04 32.60 19.17
C GLU A 330 -5.44 32.50 17.76
N VAL A 331 -5.12 31.30 17.32
CA VAL A 331 -4.62 31.02 15.97
C VAL A 331 -5.69 31.34 14.94
N GLU A 332 -5.25 31.93 13.82
CA GLU A 332 -6.06 32.36 12.66
C GLU A 332 -7.12 33.45 12.94
N SER A 333 -7.71 33.94 11.84
CA SER A 333 -8.79 34.93 11.89
C SER A 333 -9.96 34.46 12.73
N GLU A 334 -10.61 35.37 13.45
CA GLU A 334 -11.91 35.12 14.09
C GLU A 334 -13.02 34.80 13.07
N TRP A 335 -12.80 35.13 11.80
CA TRP A 335 -13.71 34.95 10.68
C TRP A 335 -13.35 33.74 9.79
N ALA A 336 -12.66 32.74 10.33
CA ALA A 336 -12.37 31.50 9.60
C ALA A 336 -13.66 30.73 9.27
N ASP A 337 -13.67 30.02 8.13
CA ASP A 337 -14.85 29.26 7.70
C ASP A 337 -15.02 27.99 8.52
N HIS A 338 -13.90 27.34 8.85
CA HIS A 338 -13.87 26.13 9.66
C HIS A 338 -13.82 26.43 11.15
N ALA A 339 -14.45 25.56 11.94
CA ALA A 339 -14.37 25.64 13.39
C ALA A 339 -12.90 25.48 13.83
N LYS A 340 -12.38 26.50 14.52
CA LYS A 340 -10.98 26.52 14.98
C LYS A 340 -10.57 25.28 15.77
N ILE A 341 -11.46 24.72 16.58
CA ILE A 341 -11.18 23.52 17.38
C ILE A 341 -12.22 22.44 17.10
N ILE A 342 -11.74 21.31 16.59
CA ILE A 342 -12.51 20.09 16.37
C ILE A 342 -12.16 19.10 17.48
N TYR A 343 -13.13 18.82 18.34
CA TYR A 343 -12.95 17.88 19.44
C TYR A 343 -13.09 16.44 18.97
N PHE A 344 -12.12 15.59 19.33
CA PHE A 344 -12.24 14.15 19.12
C PHE A 344 -13.08 13.51 20.21
N SER A 345 -13.87 12.50 19.82
CA SER A 345 -14.76 11.77 20.72
C SER A 345 -14.83 10.30 20.32
N GLU A 346 -15.47 9.47 21.15
CA GLU A 346 -15.70 8.06 20.81
C GLU A 346 -16.57 7.88 19.54
N ALA A 347 -17.55 8.77 19.34
CA ALA A 347 -18.40 8.75 18.15
C ALA A 347 -17.68 9.25 16.89
N ARG A 348 -16.83 10.28 17.06
CA ARG A 348 -16.05 10.92 15.98
C ARG A 348 -14.56 10.93 16.35
N PRO A 349 -13.85 9.82 16.14
CA PRO A 349 -12.41 9.77 16.32
C PRO A 349 -11.69 10.50 15.19
N PHE A 350 -10.41 10.84 15.37
CA PHE A 350 -9.55 11.56 14.42
C PHE A 350 -9.83 11.25 12.93
N GLN A 351 -9.75 9.98 12.51
CA GLN A 351 -9.93 9.56 11.11
C GLN A 351 -11.30 9.90 10.50
N ARG A 352 -12.33 10.08 11.34
CA ARG A 352 -13.69 10.45 10.91
C ARG A 352 -14.00 11.93 11.11
N SER A 353 -13.15 12.64 11.84
CA SER A 353 -13.33 14.06 12.18
C SER A 353 -12.62 14.97 11.17
N MET A 354 -11.47 14.54 10.66
CA MET A 354 -10.64 15.31 9.72
C MET A 354 -10.77 14.79 8.28
N VAL A 355 -10.35 15.61 7.31
CA VAL A 355 -10.40 15.31 5.87
C VAL A 355 -9.00 15.40 5.28
N SER A 356 -8.57 14.41 4.50
CA SER A 356 -7.19 14.35 3.98
C SER A 356 -6.84 15.38 2.90
N LYS A 357 -7.86 15.96 2.25
CA LYS A 357 -7.70 16.95 1.18
C LYS A 357 -7.43 18.39 1.67
N LEU A 358 -7.49 18.63 2.97
CA LEU A 358 -7.22 19.95 3.56
C LEU A 358 -5.97 19.87 4.44
N PRO A 359 -5.14 20.92 4.47
CA PRO A 359 -4.10 21.06 5.49
C PRO A 359 -4.71 21.01 6.89
N TYR A 360 -4.06 20.33 7.81
CA TYR A 360 -4.55 20.23 9.18
C TYR A 360 -3.43 20.04 10.18
N PHE A 361 -3.76 20.40 11.41
CA PHE A 361 -3.03 20.09 12.62
C PHE A 361 -3.87 19.12 13.47
N MET A 362 -3.22 18.10 14.01
CA MET A 362 -3.83 17.14 14.93
C MET A 362 -2.95 17.01 16.17
N ILE A 363 -3.58 17.02 17.35
CA ILE A 363 -2.96 16.59 18.60
C ILE A 363 -3.86 15.58 19.31
N GLN A 364 -3.29 14.48 19.79
CA GLN A 364 -3.98 13.46 20.57
C GLN A 364 -3.07 12.92 21.68
N TRP A 365 -3.66 12.50 22.78
CA TRP A 365 -2.93 11.91 23.93
C TRP A 365 -3.47 10.52 24.28
N ASP A 366 -4.20 9.91 23.35
CA ASP A 366 -4.63 8.54 23.40
C ASP A 366 -4.17 7.78 22.14
N TYR A 367 -4.30 6.44 22.17
CA TYR A 367 -3.99 5.60 21.01
C TYR A 367 -5.21 5.36 20.10
N LYS A 368 -6.41 5.75 20.52
CA LYS A 368 -7.64 5.52 19.74
C LYS A 368 -8.03 6.74 18.89
N GLY A 369 -7.41 7.90 19.12
CA GLY A 369 -7.80 9.16 18.50
C GLY A 369 -9.16 9.65 19.01
N GLN A 370 -9.55 9.29 20.24
CA GLN A 370 -10.80 9.71 20.89
C GLN A 370 -10.61 10.91 21.81
N ARG A 371 -9.36 11.24 22.17
CA ARG A 371 -9.04 12.38 23.04
C ARG A 371 -7.95 13.22 22.38
N GLY A 372 -8.34 14.41 21.95
CA GLY A 372 -7.46 15.30 21.21
C GLY A 372 -8.22 16.45 20.57
N TYR A 373 -7.45 17.31 19.91
CA TYR A 373 -7.94 18.43 19.12
C TYR A 373 -7.45 18.29 17.68
N GLY A 374 -8.33 18.62 16.74
CA GLY A 374 -8.00 18.87 15.35
C GLY A 374 -8.24 20.33 15.01
N HIS A 375 -7.44 20.86 14.11
CA HIS A 375 -7.58 22.20 13.55
C HIS A 375 -7.31 22.11 12.05
N VAL A 376 -8.21 22.60 11.23
CA VAL A 376 -7.99 22.69 9.78
C VAL A 376 -7.26 23.99 9.54
N ILE A 377 -6.08 23.92 8.92
CA ILE A 377 -5.23 25.10 8.71
C ILE A 377 -5.72 25.82 7.46
N GLU A 378 -6.25 27.02 7.63
CA GLU A 378 -6.64 27.90 6.55
C GLU A 378 -5.50 28.89 6.29
N SER A 379 -4.84 28.74 5.14
CA SER A 379 -3.82 29.72 4.74
C SER A 379 -4.51 31.05 4.40
N ARG A 380 -4.21 32.12 5.14
CA ARG A 380 -4.34 33.47 4.59
C ARG A 380 -3.20 33.70 3.62
N ASP A 381 -3.48 33.58 2.32
CA ASP A 381 -2.79 34.43 1.37
C ASP A 381 -3.29 35.85 1.70
N ASP A 382 -2.43 36.70 2.29
CA ASP A 382 -2.77 38.10 2.54
C ASP A 382 -3.36 38.72 1.25
N GLU A 383 -4.40 39.55 1.38
CA GLU A 383 -5.21 40.19 0.31
C GLU A 383 -4.42 40.92 -0.80
N HIS A 384 -3.09 40.95 -0.74
CA HIS A 384 -2.21 41.63 -1.69
C HIS A 384 -1.31 40.72 -2.55
N GLY A 385 -1.48 39.40 -2.53
CA GLY A 385 -0.87 38.50 -3.53
C GLY A 385 0.67 38.56 -3.65
N ARG A 386 1.38 39.11 -2.66
CA ARG A 386 2.84 39.18 -2.67
C ARG A 386 3.42 37.89 -2.11
N LYS A 387 4.07 37.11 -2.98
CA LYS A 387 4.98 36.04 -2.55
C LYS A 387 6.12 36.68 -1.76
N LEU A 388 6.17 36.45 -0.44
CA LEU A 388 7.32 36.87 0.37
C LEU A 388 8.57 36.08 -0.08
N GLY A 389 9.36 36.71 -0.93
CA GLY A 389 10.67 36.27 -1.38
C GLY A 389 11.49 37.52 -1.68
N GLY A 390 12.22 38.01 -0.67
CA GLY A 390 13.11 39.15 -0.80
C GLY A 390 13.57 39.60 0.58
N THR A 391 14.89 39.60 0.78
CA THR A 391 15.58 40.25 1.89
C THR A 391 15.52 41.78 1.72
N ASP A 392 15.78 42.49 2.82
CA ASP A 392 16.16 43.90 2.91
C ASP A 392 15.04 44.98 2.98
N TYR A 393 15.06 45.67 4.13
CA TYR A 393 14.72 47.05 4.51
C TYR A 393 13.59 47.87 3.82
N GLU A 394 12.96 48.68 4.68
CA GLU A 394 12.05 49.82 4.47
C GLU A 394 10.53 49.52 4.43
N GLU A 395 9.90 49.74 5.59
CA GLU A 395 8.46 49.92 5.75
C GLU A 395 8.03 51.27 5.15
N PRO A 396 7.01 51.33 4.26
CA PRO A 396 6.40 52.59 3.89
C PRO A 396 5.28 52.94 4.88
N THR A 397 5.48 54.01 5.65
CA THR A 397 4.45 54.68 6.44
C THR A 397 3.49 55.47 5.53
N TYR A 398 2.18 55.29 5.73
CA TYR A 398 1.14 56.21 5.24
C TYR A 398 0.56 57.04 6.40
N ALA A 399 -0.03 58.19 6.04
CA ALA A 399 -0.22 59.36 6.91
C ALA A 399 -1.38 59.30 7.93
N ASP A 400 -2.09 58.19 8.06
CA ASP A 400 -3.21 58.06 9.00
C ASP A 400 -2.86 57.01 10.06
N GLY A 401 -2.54 57.49 11.26
CA GLY A 401 -1.90 56.75 12.36
C GLY A 401 -2.74 55.69 13.08
N ASP A 402 -3.39 54.78 12.35
CA ASP A 402 -3.99 53.56 12.91
C ASP A 402 -3.11 52.34 12.63
N HIS A 403 -2.34 51.93 13.65
CA HIS A 403 -1.64 50.65 13.66
C HIS A 403 -2.63 49.51 13.87
N VAL A 404 -3.04 48.82 12.80
CA VAL A 404 -3.56 47.45 12.91
C VAL A 404 -2.40 46.49 12.62
N GLY A 405 -1.51 46.37 13.59
CA GLY A 405 -0.42 45.41 13.60
C GLY A 405 -0.96 44.00 13.81
N GLY A 406 -1.40 43.35 12.74
CA GLY A 406 -1.47 41.89 12.64
C GLY A 406 -0.24 41.42 11.88
N ALA A 407 0.79 40.94 12.58
CA ALA A 407 1.93 40.32 11.93
C ALA A 407 1.44 39.12 11.09
N GLY A 408 1.55 39.24 9.77
CA GLY A 408 1.32 38.14 8.85
C GLY A 408 2.23 36.94 9.17
N PHE A 409 1.73 35.74 8.91
CA PHE A 409 2.37 34.47 9.23
C PHE A 409 3.84 34.40 8.72
N PRO A 410 4.84 34.28 9.59
CA PRO A 410 6.21 33.98 9.17
C PRO A 410 6.30 32.54 8.63
N LYS A 411 6.95 32.35 7.48
CA LYS A 411 7.18 31.07 6.77
C LYS A 411 7.75 29.90 7.60
N TYR A 412 8.13 30.12 8.85
CA TYR A 412 8.78 29.14 9.74
C TYR A 412 7.88 28.61 10.87
N VAL A 413 6.61 29.00 10.94
CA VAL A 413 5.87 29.01 12.23
C VAL A 413 5.04 27.76 12.56
N HIS A 414 4.49 27.02 11.59
CA HIS A 414 3.61 25.91 11.98
C HIS A 414 4.33 24.60 12.41
N MET A 415 5.60 24.40 12.07
CA MET A 415 6.38 23.29 12.65
C MET A 415 6.84 23.64 14.07
N THR A 416 6.85 24.93 14.43
CA THR A 416 7.31 25.41 15.72
C THR A 416 6.20 25.61 16.73
N ASP A 417 4.95 25.88 16.37
CA ASP A 417 3.91 26.22 17.37
C ASP A 417 3.61 25.10 18.37
N SER A 418 3.50 23.84 17.93
CA SER A 418 3.23 22.73 18.85
C SER A 418 4.42 22.43 19.75
N LEU A 419 5.63 22.47 19.19
CA LEU A 419 6.88 22.32 19.94
C LEU A 419 7.19 23.56 20.79
N GLU A 420 6.63 24.74 20.46
CA GLU A 420 6.73 26.00 21.19
C GLU A 420 5.76 26.00 22.36
N ILE A 421 4.53 25.53 22.17
CA ILE A 421 3.58 25.31 23.26
C ILE A 421 4.15 24.28 24.23
N ILE A 422 4.63 23.13 23.74
CA ILE A 422 5.23 22.10 24.59
C ILE A 422 6.54 22.60 25.21
N GLY A 423 7.35 23.33 24.46
CA GLY A 423 8.62 23.89 24.92
C GLY A 423 8.44 24.94 26.01
N SER A 424 7.47 25.84 25.83
CA SER A 424 7.05 26.84 26.82
C SER A 424 6.48 26.17 28.08
N LEU A 425 5.63 25.17 27.90
CA LEU A 425 5.04 24.39 28.99
C LEU A 425 6.10 23.62 29.80
N LEU A 426 7.19 23.20 29.16
CA LEU A 426 8.32 22.52 29.80
C LEU A 426 9.46 23.47 30.24
N ASP A 427 9.28 24.78 30.07
CA ASP A 427 10.29 25.81 30.35
C ASP A 427 11.66 25.54 29.69
N LEU A 428 11.61 25.14 28.41
CA LEU A 428 12.78 24.84 27.59
C LEU A 428 13.27 26.08 26.82
N GLU A 429 14.55 26.09 26.45
CA GLU A 429 15.10 27.21 25.68
C GLU A 429 14.56 27.27 24.23
N PRO A 430 14.15 28.45 23.71
CA PRO A 430 13.53 28.59 22.39
C PRO A 430 14.35 28.09 21.20
N TYR A 431 15.67 28.00 21.34
CA TYR A 431 16.52 27.48 20.25
C TYR A 431 16.19 26.01 19.94
N LYS A 432 15.70 25.23 20.91
CA LYS A 432 15.46 23.78 20.74
C LYS A 432 14.41 23.46 19.68
N TRP A 433 13.36 24.27 19.55
CA TRP A 433 12.34 24.07 18.51
C TRP A 433 12.53 25.00 17.31
N ARG A 434 13.01 26.23 17.49
CA ARG A 434 13.20 27.18 16.37
C ARG A 434 14.39 26.84 15.49
N ARG A 435 15.52 26.43 16.10
CA ARG A 435 16.78 26.12 15.40
C ARG A 435 17.54 25.00 16.14
N PRO A 436 17.00 23.76 16.16
CA PRO A 436 17.67 22.64 16.82
C PRO A 436 19.04 22.38 16.19
N ARG A 437 20.02 22.10 17.05
CA ARG A 437 21.41 21.84 16.66
C ARG A 437 21.52 20.44 16.05
N HIS A 438 22.54 20.25 15.22
CA HIS A 438 22.89 18.92 14.74
C HIS A 438 23.54 18.13 15.89
N VAL A 439 23.09 16.91 16.12
CA VAL A 439 23.62 16.05 17.19
C VAL A 439 24.87 15.34 16.70
N SER A 440 25.99 15.53 17.38
CA SER A 440 27.18 14.68 17.21
C SER A 440 26.99 13.39 18.01
N GLY A 441 27.11 12.22 17.36
CA GLY A 441 26.99 10.92 18.06
C GLY A 441 25.58 10.33 18.15
N MET A 442 24.73 10.54 17.14
CA MET A 442 23.36 10.00 17.07
C MET A 442 23.26 8.49 17.33
N HIS A 443 24.27 7.71 16.95
CA HIS A 443 24.32 6.27 17.24
C HIS A 443 24.20 5.95 18.74
N ALA A 444 24.88 6.71 19.60
CA ALA A 444 24.82 6.49 21.05
C ALA A 444 23.44 6.83 21.63
N LEU A 445 22.79 7.86 21.09
CA LEU A 445 21.41 8.23 21.48
C LEU A 445 20.42 7.14 21.03
N LEU A 446 20.60 6.62 19.82
CA LEU A 446 19.79 5.55 19.27
C LEU A 446 19.93 4.25 20.08
N GLU A 447 21.14 3.89 20.51
CA GLU A 447 21.37 2.74 21.38
C GLU A 447 20.72 2.89 22.76
N ARG A 448 20.83 4.08 23.37
CA ARG A 448 20.17 4.39 24.66
C ARG A 448 18.64 4.29 24.55
N PHE A 449 18.08 4.85 23.50
CA PHE A 449 16.64 4.77 23.25
C PHE A 449 16.21 3.33 22.97
N ARG A 450 16.97 2.59 22.15
CA ARG A 450 16.69 1.19 21.85
C ARG A 450 16.73 0.30 23.10
N ALA A 451 17.67 0.55 24.02
CA ALA A 451 17.72 -0.16 25.30
C ALA A 451 16.47 0.09 26.15
N THR A 452 15.97 1.33 26.17
CA THR A 452 14.71 1.69 26.84
C THR A 452 13.50 1.05 26.15
N TRP A 453 13.48 1.04 24.81
CA TRP A 453 12.37 0.57 23.99
C TRP A 453 12.25 -0.96 23.95
N ALA A 454 13.36 -1.70 24.07
CA ALA A 454 13.42 -3.15 23.86
C ALA A 454 12.36 -3.98 24.62
N PRO A 455 12.02 -3.71 25.89
CA PRO A 455 10.97 -4.47 26.61
C PRO A 455 9.55 -4.24 26.07
N PHE A 456 9.33 -3.12 25.37
CA PHE A 456 8.04 -2.70 24.84
C PHE A 456 7.92 -2.95 23.33
N ASP A 457 9.02 -3.36 22.68
CA ASP A 457 9.04 -3.61 21.24
C ASP A 457 8.25 -4.89 20.88
N TRP A 458 7.17 -4.70 20.13
CA TRP A 458 6.30 -5.77 19.64
C TRP A 458 6.71 -6.27 18.25
N THR A 459 7.55 -5.54 17.52
CA THR A 459 7.89 -5.84 16.12
C THR A 459 8.62 -7.18 15.93
N PRO A 460 9.42 -7.72 16.88
CA PRO A 460 9.99 -9.05 16.72
C PRO A 460 8.92 -10.15 16.65
N MET A 461 7.75 -9.95 17.28
CA MET A 461 6.65 -10.94 17.26
C MET A 461 5.96 -11.05 15.90
N VAL A 462 6.08 -10.03 15.05
CA VAL A 462 5.52 -10.02 13.69
C VAL A 462 6.37 -10.88 12.75
N ARG A 463 7.65 -11.06 13.08
CA ARG A 463 8.63 -11.75 12.25
C ARG A 463 8.56 -13.25 12.52
N GLY A 464 7.79 -13.97 11.71
CA GLY A 464 7.82 -15.44 11.65
C GLY A 464 6.46 -16.14 11.59
N PRO A 465 6.46 -17.48 11.50
CA PRO A 465 5.24 -18.27 11.45
C PRO A 465 4.46 -18.17 12.77
N ARG A 466 3.17 -17.84 12.70
CA ARG A 466 2.30 -17.81 13.88
C ARG A 466 2.09 -19.22 14.43
N HIS A 467 2.50 -19.46 15.67
CA HIS A 467 2.28 -20.74 16.38
C HIS A 467 0.86 -20.88 16.97
N HIS A 468 0.16 -19.76 17.17
CA HIS A 468 -1.15 -19.73 17.81
C HIS A 468 -2.29 -19.60 16.78
N LEU A 469 -3.44 -20.18 17.09
CA LEU A 469 -4.69 -20.01 16.34
C LEU A 469 -5.80 -19.58 17.30
N LYS A 470 -6.39 -18.40 17.07
CA LYS A 470 -7.54 -17.94 17.86
C LYS A 470 -8.77 -18.79 17.56
N HIS A 471 -9.58 -19.03 18.59
CA HIS A 471 -10.74 -19.91 18.50
C HIS A 471 -11.77 -19.45 17.45
N LEU A 472 -12.05 -18.14 17.40
CA LEU A 472 -12.94 -17.53 16.42
C LEU A 472 -12.43 -17.61 14.97
N ALA A 473 -11.11 -17.68 14.79
CA ALA A 473 -10.48 -17.79 13.48
C ALA A 473 -10.32 -19.25 13.00
N ALA A 474 -10.69 -20.23 13.84
CA ALA A 474 -10.62 -21.63 13.49
C ALA A 474 -11.66 -22.00 12.41
N PRO A 475 -11.41 -23.03 11.58
CA PRO A 475 -12.37 -23.49 10.59
C PRO A 475 -13.72 -23.89 11.22
N HIS A 476 -14.81 -23.36 10.68
CA HIS A 476 -16.16 -23.67 11.15
C HIS A 476 -16.51 -25.18 11.01
N SER A 477 -15.87 -25.89 10.09
CA SER A 477 -16.03 -27.34 9.88
C SER A 477 -15.61 -28.20 11.10
N TRP A 478 -14.79 -27.66 12.01
CA TRP A 478 -14.38 -28.34 13.23
C TRP A 478 -15.49 -28.37 14.29
N LEU A 479 -16.47 -27.45 14.20
CA LEU A 479 -17.56 -27.32 15.19
C LEU A 479 -17.02 -27.14 16.62
N LEU A 480 -16.08 -26.22 16.80
CA LEU A 480 -15.64 -25.81 18.13
C LEU A 480 -16.61 -24.77 18.70
N ASP A 481 -16.86 -24.81 20.01
CA ASP A 481 -17.77 -23.88 20.68
C ASP A 481 -17.11 -22.54 21.00
N LYS A 482 -17.83 -21.43 20.82
CA LYS A 482 -17.32 -20.06 20.98
C LYS A 482 -16.87 -19.74 22.41
N LEU A 483 -17.48 -20.36 23.43
CA LEU A 483 -17.25 -20.04 24.84
C LEU A 483 -16.18 -20.92 25.50
N SER A 484 -15.80 -22.04 24.86
CA SER A 484 -14.93 -23.06 25.46
C SER A 484 -13.46 -22.64 25.65
N GLY A 485 -13.04 -21.48 25.11
CA GLY A 485 -11.71 -20.91 25.32
C GLY A 485 -11.29 -19.90 24.26
N THR A 486 -10.22 -19.14 24.53
CA THR A 486 -9.71 -18.09 23.63
C THR A 486 -8.95 -18.66 22.41
N TYR A 487 -8.30 -19.82 22.57
CA TYR A 487 -7.43 -20.42 21.56
C TYR A 487 -7.95 -21.79 21.10
N ALA A 488 -7.80 -22.08 19.81
CA ALA A 488 -8.05 -23.38 19.23
C ALA A 488 -6.72 -24.12 18.99
N PRO A 489 -6.73 -25.47 18.96
CA PRO A 489 -5.55 -26.23 18.57
C PRO A 489 -5.16 -25.86 17.13
N ARG A 490 -3.94 -25.36 16.94
CA ARG A 490 -3.37 -25.12 15.62
C ARG A 490 -2.78 -26.43 15.09
N PRO A 491 -3.22 -26.95 13.93
CA PRO A 491 -2.61 -28.15 13.37
C PRO A 491 -1.14 -27.91 13.05
N SER A 492 -0.31 -28.92 13.33
CA SER A 492 1.10 -28.92 12.94
C SER A 492 1.23 -28.95 11.42
N THR A 493 2.39 -28.56 10.90
CA THR A 493 2.69 -28.69 9.47
C THR A 493 2.71 -30.17 9.11
N GLY A 494 1.82 -30.59 8.23
CA GLY A 494 1.66 -32.00 7.88
C GLY A 494 1.11 -32.20 6.47
N PRO A 495 0.57 -33.39 6.17
CA PRO A 495 0.16 -33.78 4.82
C PRO A 495 -0.92 -32.87 4.22
N HIS A 496 -1.81 -32.34 5.07
CA HIS A 496 -3.00 -31.61 4.67
C HIS A 496 -2.95 -30.14 5.12
N LYS A 497 -3.66 -29.28 4.39
CA LYS A 497 -3.75 -27.85 4.71
C LYS A 497 -4.57 -27.61 5.99
N LEU A 498 -4.33 -26.50 6.68
CA LEU A 498 -5.01 -26.15 7.94
C LEU A 498 -6.54 -26.12 7.82
N ARG A 499 -7.10 -25.62 6.71
CA ARG A 499 -8.56 -25.55 6.49
C ARG A 499 -9.16 -26.86 5.92
N GLU A 500 -8.32 -27.73 5.38
CA GLU A 500 -8.69 -29.02 4.74
C GLU A 500 -8.34 -30.22 5.64
N SER A 501 -8.07 -29.99 6.92
CA SER A 501 -7.74 -31.03 7.89
C SER A 501 -8.45 -30.81 9.22
N LEU A 502 -8.40 -31.84 10.05
CA LEU A 502 -8.93 -31.89 11.40
C LEU A 502 -7.78 -32.37 12.33
N PRO A 503 -7.39 -31.58 13.36
CA PRO A 503 -6.36 -32.00 14.31
C PRO A 503 -6.80 -33.22 15.13
N LEU A 504 -5.88 -34.13 15.44
CA LEU A 504 -6.18 -35.33 16.26
C LEU A 504 -6.86 -35.02 17.60
N VAL A 505 -6.51 -33.91 18.25
CA VAL A 505 -7.20 -33.42 19.47
C VAL A 505 -8.70 -33.25 19.26
N VAL A 506 -9.09 -32.62 18.15
CA VAL A 506 -10.51 -32.40 17.83
C VAL A 506 -11.18 -33.73 17.45
N LEU A 507 -10.45 -34.64 16.81
CA LEU A 507 -10.96 -35.95 16.41
C LEU A 507 -11.34 -36.81 17.63
N LEU A 508 -10.42 -36.94 18.59
CA LEU A 508 -10.62 -37.78 19.77
C LEU A 508 -11.60 -37.15 20.77
N ARG A 509 -11.51 -35.83 20.98
CA ARG A 509 -12.32 -35.11 21.98
C ARG A 509 -13.74 -34.80 21.48
N ASN A 510 -13.86 -34.13 20.34
CA ASN A 510 -15.15 -33.58 19.89
C ASN A 510 -15.95 -34.53 18.98
N ARG A 511 -15.28 -35.39 18.20
CA ARG A 511 -15.95 -36.30 17.25
C ARG A 511 -16.18 -37.68 17.85
N LEU A 512 -15.12 -38.38 18.26
CA LEU A 512 -15.21 -39.73 18.83
C LEU A 512 -15.59 -39.73 20.32
N LYS A 513 -15.36 -38.63 21.02
CA LYS A 513 -15.65 -38.47 22.46
C LYS A 513 -14.96 -39.49 23.37
N TYR A 514 -13.75 -39.92 23.01
CA TYR A 514 -12.91 -40.77 23.88
C TYR A 514 -12.15 -39.98 24.96
N ALA A 515 -12.02 -38.67 24.77
CA ALA A 515 -11.39 -37.77 25.73
C ALA A 515 -12.33 -36.59 26.00
N LEU A 516 -12.27 -36.06 27.22
CA LEU A 516 -12.95 -34.84 27.63
C LEU A 516 -12.01 -33.64 27.54
N THR A 517 -10.74 -33.81 27.89
CA THR A 517 -9.74 -32.74 27.95
C THR A 517 -8.58 -32.94 26.96
N GLY A 518 -7.86 -31.86 26.65
CA GLY A 518 -6.65 -31.95 25.80
C GLY A 518 -5.51 -32.74 26.45
N ARG A 519 -5.45 -32.77 27.79
CA ARG A 519 -4.46 -33.53 28.55
C ARG A 519 -4.67 -35.04 28.40
N GLU A 520 -5.92 -35.50 28.43
CA GLU A 520 -6.27 -36.91 28.16
C GLU A 520 -5.90 -37.32 26.74
N VAL A 521 -6.15 -36.46 25.75
CA VAL A 521 -5.71 -36.73 24.36
C VAL A 521 -4.20 -36.95 24.30
N MET A 522 -3.42 -36.09 24.96
CA MET A 522 -1.96 -36.25 25.02
C MET A 522 -1.56 -37.58 25.67
N LEU A 523 -2.24 -38.02 26.74
CA LEU A 523 -1.98 -39.32 27.35
C LEU A 523 -2.28 -40.47 26.37
N ILE A 524 -3.39 -40.40 25.64
CA ILE A 524 -3.78 -41.43 24.65
C ILE A 524 -2.76 -41.49 23.51
N THR A 525 -2.31 -40.35 22.97
CA THR A 525 -1.35 -40.33 21.85
C THR A 525 0.04 -40.80 22.30
N MET A 526 0.45 -40.49 23.54
CA MET A 526 1.73 -40.93 24.09
C MET A 526 1.79 -42.44 24.38
N GLN A 527 0.65 -43.08 24.59
CA GLN A 527 0.54 -44.55 24.67
C GLN A 527 0.78 -45.26 23.32
N ARG A 528 0.94 -44.51 22.21
CA ARG A 528 1.22 -45.04 20.86
C ARG A 528 0.13 -45.95 20.29
N ILE A 529 -1.10 -45.84 20.80
CA ILE A 529 -2.25 -46.67 20.39
C ILE A 529 -2.86 -46.19 19.07
N ILE A 530 -2.75 -44.90 18.77
CA ILE A 530 -3.36 -44.29 17.59
C ILE A 530 -2.39 -44.35 16.41
N LYS A 531 -2.86 -44.96 15.33
CA LYS A 531 -2.17 -45.02 14.05
C LYS A 531 -2.95 -44.25 12.98
N VAL A 532 -2.23 -43.48 12.19
CA VAL A 532 -2.76 -42.82 10.99
C VAL A 532 -2.00 -43.37 9.79
N ASP A 533 -2.72 -43.95 8.83
CA ASP A 533 -2.16 -44.68 7.69
C ASP A 533 -1.09 -45.71 8.14
N ASN A 534 -1.43 -46.53 9.14
CA ASN A 534 -0.57 -47.53 9.81
C ASN A 534 0.73 -47.01 10.42
N LYS A 535 0.91 -45.69 10.54
CA LYS A 535 2.02 -45.07 11.27
C LYS A 535 1.55 -44.53 12.61
N VAL A 536 2.26 -44.87 13.67
CA VAL A 536 1.99 -44.34 15.03
C VAL A 536 2.22 -42.84 15.04
N ARG A 537 1.24 -42.08 15.56
CA ARG A 537 1.34 -40.61 15.71
C ARG A 537 1.21 -40.23 17.17
N THR A 538 2.26 -39.59 17.70
CA THR A 538 2.31 -39.07 19.07
C THR A 538 1.85 -37.63 19.16
N ASP A 539 1.97 -36.87 18.08
CA ASP A 539 1.60 -35.45 18.02
C ASP A 539 0.07 -35.27 18.11
N PRO A 540 -0.45 -34.64 19.17
CA PRO A 540 -1.88 -34.41 19.34
C PRO A 540 -2.46 -33.40 18.33
N THR A 541 -1.65 -32.51 17.75
CA THR A 541 -2.11 -31.54 16.75
C THR A 541 -1.84 -31.98 15.31
N PHE A 542 -1.49 -33.26 15.10
CA PHE A 542 -1.29 -33.81 13.76
C PHE A 542 -2.54 -33.61 12.88
N PRO A 543 -2.40 -33.05 11.65
CA PRO A 543 -3.53 -32.81 10.77
C PRO A 543 -3.99 -34.11 10.10
N THR A 544 -5.15 -34.61 10.48
CA THR A 544 -5.85 -35.69 9.76
C THR A 544 -6.81 -35.11 8.73
N GLY A 545 -6.64 -35.44 7.46
CA GLY A 545 -7.41 -34.84 6.37
C GLY A 545 -8.31 -35.83 5.65
N PHE A 546 -8.79 -35.38 4.49
CA PHE A 546 -9.66 -36.17 3.63
C PHE A 546 -8.99 -37.49 3.19
N MET A 547 -9.73 -38.60 3.25
CA MET A 547 -9.29 -39.97 2.91
C MET A 547 -8.26 -40.62 3.85
N ASP A 548 -7.83 -39.95 4.93
CA ASP A 548 -6.93 -40.57 5.91
C ASP A 548 -7.64 -41.71 6.66
N VAL A 549 -6.89 -42.79 6.92
CA VAL A 549 -7.35 -43.94 7.72
C VAL A 549 -6.75 -43.83 9.12
N VAL A 550 -7.61 -43.76 10.13
CA VAL A 550 -7.25 -43.74 11.55
C VAL A 550 -7.60 -45.10 12.14
N SER A 551 -6.61 -45.81 12.68
CA SER A 551 -6.78 -47.12 13.31
C SER A 551 -6.45 -47.06 14.80
N ILE A 552 -7.28 -47.71 15.61
CA ILE A 552 -7.11 -47.83 17.06
C ILE A 552 -6.92 -49.31 17.39
N GLU A 553 -5.70 -49.69 17.80
CA GLU A 553 -5.35 -51.10 17.95
C GLU A 553 -6.10 -51.80 19.07
N ARG A 554 -6.34 -51.11 20.19
CA ARG A 554 -7.01 -51.70 21.36
C ARG A 554 -8.46 -52.06 21.12
N SER A 555 -9.19 -51.25 20.35
CA SER A 555 -10.60 -51.49 20.04
C SER A 555 -10.79 -52.24 18.73
N GLY A 556 -9.75 -52.37 17.90
CA GLY A 556 -9.86 -52.92 16.55
C GLY A 556 -10.74 -52.08 15.61
N GLU A 557 -11.07 -50.84 15.98
CA GLU A 557 -11.91 -49.95 15.18
C GLU A 557 -11.05 -49.16 14.19
N HIS A 558 -11.53 -49.11 12.93
CA HIS A 558 -10.93 -48.36 11.85
C HIS A 558 -11.88 -47.27 11.37
N PHE A 559 -11.33 -46.09 11.14
CA PHE A 559 -12.08 -44.93 10.70
C PHE A 559 -11.46 -44.32 9.46
N ARG A 560 -12.30 -43.86 8.54
CA ARG A 560 -11.90 -43.01 7.41
C ARG A 560 -12.50 -41.62 7.56
N VAL A 561 -11.70 -40.60 7.35
CA VAL A 561 -12.15 -39.20 7.41
C VAL A 561 -12.72 -38.80 6.06
N LEU A 562 -14.02 -38.47 6.03
CA LEU A 562 -14.77 -38.05 4.85
C LEU A 562 -15.48 -36.72 5.08
N TYR A 563 -15.99 -36.12 4.00
CA TYR A 563 -16.86 -34.96 4.09
C TYR A 563 -18.33 -35.37 4.16
N ASP A 564 -19.06 -34.70 5.03
CA ASP A 564 -20.52 -34.68 5.05
C ASP A 564 -21.05 -33.65 4.06
N VAL A 565 -22.30 -33.81 3.63
CA VAL A 565 -23.00 -32.95 2.67
C VAL A 565 -23.16 -31.49 3.16
N LYS A 566 -22.97 -31.27 4.46
CA LYS A 566 -22.91 -29.94 5.10
C LYS A 566 -21.52 -29.31 5.12
N GLY A 567 -20.50 -29.97 4.54
CA GLY A 567 -19.12 -29.49 4.54
C GLY A 567 -18.38 -29.67 5.86
N ARG A 568 -18.72 -30.73 6.60
CA ARG A 568 -18.10 -31.07 7.89
C ARG A 568 -17.27 -32.34 7.73
N PHE A 569 -16.21 -32.47 8.52
CA PHE A 569 -15.51 -33.75 8.64
C PHE A 569 -16.34 -34.73 9.45
N VAL A 570 -16.62 -35.89 8.85
CA VAL A 570 -17.26 -37.05 9.47
C VAL A 570 -16.24 -38.19 9.52
N VAL A 571 -16.19 -38.83 10.68
CA VAL A 571 -15.35 -39.99 10.93
C VAL A 571 -16.21 -41.23 10.65
N HIS A 572 -16.01 -41.83 9.47
CA HIS A 572 -16.79 -42.98 9.00
C HIS A 572 -16.14 -44.29 9.46
N ARG A 573 -16.91 -45.18 10.08
CA ARG A 573 -16.43 -46.51 10.49
C ARG A 573 -16.28 -47.41 9.26
N ILE A 574 -15.14 -48.08 9.13
CA ILE A 574 -14.82 -48.94 7.98
C ILE A 574 -14.43 -50.36 8.43
N THR A 575 -14.49 -51.31 7.51
CA THR A 575 -14.00 -52.68 7.72
C THR A 575 -12.46 -52.72 7.68
N PRO A 576 -11.81 -53.72 8.30
CA PRO A 576 -10.34 -53.85 8.27
C PRO A 576 -9.79 -54.03 6.85
N GLU A 577 -10.53 -54.71 5.96
CA GLU A 577 -10.16 -54.84 4.55
C GLU A 577 -10.12 -53.49 3.83
N GLU A 578 -11.12 -52.64 4.05
CA GLU A 578 -11.16 -51.30 3.48
C GLU A 578 -10.10 -50.38 4.10
N ALA A 579 -9.72 -50.62 5.35
CA ALA A 579 -8.66 -49.88 6.05
C ALA A 579 -7.25 -50.17 5.48
N SER A 580 -7.07 -51.30 4.80
CA SER A 580 -5.78 -51.65 4.18
C SER A 580 -5.39 -50.71 3.04
N TYR A 581 -6.36 -50.09 2.37
CA TYR A 581 -6.11 -49.18 1.25
C TYR A 581 -6.71 -47.78 1.43
N LYS A 582 -6.15 -46.85 0.67
CA LYS A 582 -6.51 -45.42 0.64
C LYS A 582 -6.55 -44.94 -0.81
N LEU A 583 -7.42 -43.98 -1.11
CA LEU A 583 -7.43 -43.33 -2.43
C LEU A 583 -6.60 -42.05 -2.40
N LEU A 584 -5.77 -41.87 -3.41
CA LEU A 584 -4.88 -40.73 -3.55
C LEU A 584 -5.09 -40.04 -4.90
N LYS A 585 -5.68 -38.85 -4.90
CA LYS A 585 -5.70 -37.97 -6.09
C LYS A 585 -4.29 -37.50 -6.45
N VAL A 586 -3.94 -37.62 -7.72
CA VAL A 586 -2.70 -37.13 -8.32
C VAL A 586 -2.81 -35.63 -8.57
N LYS A 587 -1.93 -34.85 -7.94
CA LYS A 587 -1.84 -33.39 -8.14
C LYS A 587 -0.87 -33.02 -9.24
N ARG A 588 0.23 -33.76 -9.36
CA ARG A 588 1.28 -33.50 -10.36
C ARG A 588 1.96 -34.80 -10.75
N VAL A 589 2.25 -34.93 -12.04
CA VAL A 589 3.15 -35.94 -12.59
C VAL A 589 4.43 -35.19 -12.99
N GLN A 590 5.59 -35.70 -12.57
CA GLN A 590 6.88 -35.07 -12.87
C GLN A 590 7.97 -36.13 -13.07
N LEU A 591 9.02 -35.77 -13.79
CA LEU A 591 10.26 -36.54 -13.82
C LEU A 591 11.15 -36.07 -12.67
N GLY A 592 11.56 -36.99 -11.80
CA GLY A 592 12.50 -36.74 -10.72
C GLY A 592 13.95 -36.84 -11.19
N ALA A 593 14.87 -36.82 -10.22
CA ALA A 593 16.29 -37.05 -10.49
C ALA A 593 16.50 -38.38 -11.24
N LYS A 594 17.44 -38.38 -12.20
CA LYS A 594 17.73 -39.51 -13.09
C LYS A 594 16.57 -39.90 -14.03
N GLY A 595 15.67 -38.97 -14.33
CA GLY A 595 14.56 -39.21 -15.26
C GLY A 595 13.49 -40.18 -14.74
N VAL A 596 13.47 -40.47 -13.43
CA VAL A 596 12.50 -41.41 -12.85
C VAL A 596 11.12 -40.73 -12.77
N PRO A 597 10.05 -41.30 -13.35
CA PRO A 597 8.71 -40.73 -13.23
C PRO A 597 8.19 -40.83 -11.79
N GLN A 598 7.60 -39.74 -11.32
CA GLN A 598 7.06 -39.60 -9.97
C GLN A 598 5.71 -38.88 -10.00
N ILE A 599 4.76 -39.38 -9.22
CA ILE A 599 3.50 -38.69 -8.95
C ILE A 599 3.51 -38.08 -7.56
N VAL A 600 3.02 -36.85 -7.46
CA VAL A 600 2.77 -36.15 -6.20
C VAL A 600 1.27 -36.18 -5.93
N THR A 601 0.90 -36.71 -4.77
CA THR A 601 -0.51 -36.87 -4.38
C THR A 601 -1.01 -35.71 -3.53
N HIS A 602 -2.32 -35.67 -3.30
CA HIS A 602 -2.93 -34.61 -2.49
C HIS A 602 -2.48 -34.60 -1.02
N ASP A 603 -2.15 -35.78 -0.49
CA ASP A 603 -1.61 -36.09 0.85
C ASP A 603 -0.10 -35.78 0.96
N GLY A 604 0.51 -35.15 -0.05
CA GLY A 604 1.93 -34.82 -0.04
C GLY A 604 2.88 -36.02 -0.18
N ARG A 605 2.36 -37.23 -0.45
CA ARG A 605 3.19 -38.39 -0.76
C ARG A 605 3.71 -38.32 -2.19
N THR A 606 4.91 -38.87 -2.40
CA THR A 606 5.49 -39.04 -3.73
C THR A 606 5.64 -40.53 -4.03
N LEU A 607 4.94 -41.01 -5.06
CA LEU A 607 5.07 -42.39 -5.52
C LEU A 607 5.97 -42.42 -6.76
N ARG A 608 6.95 -43.31 -6.76
CA ARG A 608 7.90 -43.50 -7.87
C ARG A 608 7.42 -44.65 -8.74
N TYR A 609 7.80 -44.61 -10.02
CA TYR A 609 7.40 -45.63 -11.01
C TYR A 609 5.87 -45.81 -11.10
N PRO A 610 5.11 -44.71 -11.30
CA PRO A 610 3.68 -44.83 -11.60
C PRO A 610 3.48 -45.53 -12.95
N ASP A 611 2.29 -46.09 -13.16
CA ASP A 611 1.88 -46.57 -14.48
C ASP A 611 1.88 -45.38 -15.49
N PRO A 612 2.42 -45.57 -16.71
CA PRO A 612 2.46 -44.52 -17.73
C PRO A 612 1.09 -43.91 -18.10
N LEU A 613 -0.01 -44.62 -17.87
CA LEU A 613 -1.36 -44.16 -18.16
C LEU A 613 -1.89 -43.14 -17.14
N VAL A 614 -1.23 -42.99 -15.99
CA VAL A 614 -1.68 -42.10 -14.91
C VAL A 614 -1.48 -40.64 -15.29
N ARG A 615 -2.56 -39.86 -15.23
CA ARG A 615 -2.57 -38.43 -15.52
C ARG A 615 -2.91 -37.60 -14.28
N VAL A 616 -2.76 -36.29 -14.43
CA VAL A 616 -3.13 -35.33 -13.38
C VAL A 616 -4.65 -35.35 -13.18
N ASN A 617 -5.08 -35.39 -11.91
CA ASN A 617 -6.46 -35.53 -11.42
C ASN A 617 -7.05 -36.94 -11.37
N ASP A 618 -6.33 -37.94 -11.87
CA ASP A 618 -6.68 -39.33 -11.64
C ASP A 618 -6.52 -39.70 -10.17
N THR A 619 -7.16 -40.79 -9.75
CA THR A 619 -7.05 -41.28 -8.36
C THR A 619 -6.40 -42.65 -8.33
N VAL A 620 -5.42 -42.80 -7.45
CA VAL A 620 -4.63 -44.02 -7.29
C VAL A 620 -5.11 -44.75 -6.04
N LYS A 621 -5.33 -46.06 -6.15
CA LYS A 621 -5.50 -46.98 -5.03
C LYS A 621 -4.14 -47.29 -4.43
N PHE A 622 -3.95 -46.84 -3.21
CA PHE A 622 -2.72 -46.96 -2.47
C PHE A 622 -2.89 -47.98 -1.35
N ASP A 623 -2.04 -49.00 -1.34
CA ASP A 623 -1.98 -49.94 -0.21
C ASP A 623 -1.13 -49.33 0.91
N VAL A 624 -1.73 -49.20 2.08
CA VAL A 624 -1.13 -48.57 3.26
C VAL A 624 -0.03 -49.46 3.85
N ASN A 625 -0.13 -50.78 3.69
CA ASN A 625 0.83 -51.74 4.24
C ASN A 625 2.12 -51.77 3.41
N THR A 626 2.00 -52.03 2.11
CA THR A 626 3.16 -52.15 1.21
C THR A 626 3.69 -50.80 0.72
N GLN A 627 2.92 -49.73 0.88
CA GLN A 627 3.21 -48.39 0.39
C GLN A 627 3.41 -48.32 -1.14
N LYS A 628 2.75 -49.21 -1.87
CA LYS A 628 2.77 -49.27 -3.34
C LYS A 628 1.39 -48.94 -3.92
N MET A 629 1.42 -48.52 -5.18
CA MET A 629 0.24 -48.37 -6.00
C MET A 629 -0.28 -49.75 -6.41
N VAL A 630 -1.57 -50.00 -6.21
CA VAL A 630 -2.22 -51.25 -6.64
C VAL A 630 -2.94 -51.05 -7.97
N ASP A 631 -3.74 -49.99 -8.06
CA ASP A 631 -4.61 -49.71 -9.21
C ASP A 631 -4.87 -48.20 -9.33
N PHE A 632 -5.46 -47.72 -10.43
CA PHE A 632 -5.89 -46.33 -10.60
C PHE A 632 -7.19 -46.18 -11.37
N ILE A 633 -7.90 -45.08 -11.11
CA ILE A 633 -9.11 -44.67 -11.80
C ILE A 633 -8.79 -43.43 -12.62
N LYS A 634 -9.18 -43.47 -13.90
CA LYS A 634 -9.09 -42.33 -14.80
C LYS A 634 -10.18 -41.32 -14.51
N PHE A 635 -9.82 -40.04 -14.56
CA PHE A 635 -10.79 -38.95 -14.49
C PHE A 635 -11.46 -38.76 -15.85
N ASP A 636 -12.50 -39.56 -16.10
CA ASP A 636 -13.30 -39.51 -17.33
C ASP A 636 -14.81 -39.42 -17.05
N THR A 637 -15.59 -39.10 -18.08
CA THR A 637 -17.05 -39.01 -17.98
C THR A 637 -17.64 -40.34 -17.54
N GLY A 638 -18.65 -40.29 -16.67
CA GLY A 638 -19.24 -41.48 -16.05
C GLY A 638 -18.56 -41.93 -14.75
N ALA A 639 -17.40 -41.40 -14.36
CA ALA A 639 -16.77 -41.76 -13.09
C ALA A 639 -17.54 -41.23 -11.86
N HIS A 640 -17.55 -42.00 -10.75
CA HIS A 640 -18.10 -41.53 -9.48
C HIS A 640 -17.15 -40.54 -8.82
N VAL A 641 -17.65 -39.38 -8.44
CA VAL A 641 -16.87 -38.29 -7.83
C VAL A 641 -17.48 -37.80 -6.52
N MET A 642 -16.61 -37.37 -5.61
CA MET A 642 -16.95 -36.62 -4.40
C MET A 642 -16.35 -35.23 -4.47
N ILE A 643 -17.07 -34.23 -3.97
CA ILE A 643 -16.60 -32.86 -3.91
C ILE A 643 -15.91 -32.57 -2.58
N THR A 644 -14.68 -32.05 -2.63
CA THR A 644 -13.85 -31.77 -1.45
C THR A 644 -13.85 -30.29 -1.03
N GLY A 645 -14.40 -29.38 -1.84
CA GLY A 645 -14.31 -27.94 -1.60
C GLY A 645 -15.44 -27.12 -2.23
N GLY A 646 -15.61 -25.89 -1.74
CA GLY A 646 -16.67 -24.97 -2.18
C GLY A 646 -18.04 -25.25 -1.54
N ARG A 647 -19.10 -24.69 -2.12
CA ARG A 647 -20.48 -24.77 -1.58
C ARG A 647 -21.10 -26.17 -1.67
N ASN A 648 -20.64 -26.99 -2.61
CA ASN A 648 -21.14 -28.34 -2.88
C ASN A 648 -20.28 -29.44 -2.22
N ILE A 649 -19.44 -29.08 -1.24
CA ILE A 649 -18.59 -30.01 -0.49
C ILE A 649 -19.39 -31.17 0.13
N GLY A 650 -18.82 -32.38 0.07
CA GLY A 650 -19.43 -33.60 0.56
C GLY A 650 -20.57 -34.16 -0.29
N ARG A 651 -20.96 -33.48 -1.37
CA ARG A 651 -21.82 -34.09 -2.39
C ARG A 651 -21.07 -35.13 -3.20
N ALA A 652 -21.77 -36.18 -3.62
CA ALA A 652 -21.21 -37.22 -4.48
C ALA A 652 -22.19 -37.61 -5.59
N GLY A 653 -21.65 -37.79 -6.78
CA GLY A 653 -22.42 -38.05 -7.98
C GLY A 653 -21.56 -38.56 -9.13
N VAL A 654 -22.17 -38.68 -10.30
CA VAL A 654 -21.53 -39.15 -11.53
C VAL A 654 -21.08 -37.93 -12.34
N LEU A 655 -19.87 -38.01 -12.90
CA LEU A 655 -19.34 -36.99 -13.80
C LEU A 655 -20.10 -37.00 -15.13
N LEU A 656 -20.69 -35.87 -15.54
CA LEU A 656 -21.38 -35.76 -16.82
C LEU A 656 -20.43 -35.30 -17.92
N HIS A 657 -20.03 -34.03 -17.87
CA HIS A 657 -19.11 -33.43 -18.83
C HIS A 657 -18.24 -32.37 -18.15
N ARG A 658 -17.13 -32.05 -18.83
CA ARG A 658 -16.15 -31.05 -18.42
C ARG A 658 -16.12 -29.93 -19.44
N GLU A 659 -16.29 -28.71 -18.95
CA GLU A 659 -16.13 -27.49 -19.73
C GLU A 659 -14.71 -26.95 -19.52
N ARG A 660 -14.00 -26.77 -20.64
CA ARG A 660 -12.66 -26.19 -20.65
C ARG A 660 -12.73 -24.73 -21.04
N HIS A 661 -12.17 -23.88 -20.20
CA HIS A 661 -12.08 -22.45 -20.47
C HIS A 661 -10.60 -22.07 -20.64
N HIS A 662 -10.23 -21.60 -21.83
CA HIS A 662 -8.86 -21.14 -22.09
C HIS A 662 -8.56 -19.90 -21.24
N GLY A 663 -7.50 -19.96 -20.43
CA GLY A 663 -7.14 -18.89 -19.48
C GLY A 663 -8.04 -18.80 -18.23
N GLY A 664 -9.07 -19.65 -18.12
CA GLY A 664 -10.00 -19.69 -17.00
C GLY A 664 -9.90 -20.98 -16.17
N PHE A 665 -10.76 -21.09 -15.16
CA PHE A 665 -10.89 -22.33 -14.40
C PHE A 665 -11.81 -23.31 -15.12
N ASP A 666 -11.37 -24.55 -15.27
CA ASP A 666 -12.21 -25.63 -15.80
C ASP A 666 -13.37 -25.95 -14.84
N ILE A 667 -14.56 -26.05 -15.43
CA ILE A 667 -15.82 -26.33 -14.74
C ILE A 667 -16.24 -27.76 -15.06
N VAL A 668 -16.79 -28.43 -14.05
CA VAL A 668 -17.17 -29.82 -14.10
C VAL A 668 -18.61 -29.94 -13.64
N HIS A 669 -19.43 -30.60 -14.45
CA HIS A 669 -20.84 -30.88 -14.17
C HIS A 669 -21.01 -32.28 -13.62
N VAL A 670 -21.74 -32.39 -12.52
CA VAL A 670 -21.94 -33.63 -11.76
C VAL A 670 -23.43 -33.84 -11.51
N ARG A 671 -23.90 -35.08 -11.66
CA ARG A 671 -25.27 -35.50 -11.36
C ARG A 671 -25.31 -36.34 -10.09
N ASP A 672 -26.05 -35.90 -9.08
CA ASP A 672 -26.29 -36.67 -7.86
C ASP A 672 -27.15 -37.93 -8.15
N ALA A 673 -27.15 -38.88 -7.21
CA ALA A 673 -28.01 -40.07 -7.29
C ALA A 673 -29.52 -39.74 -7.33
N ALA A 674 -29.92 -38.57 -6.84
CA ALA A 674 -31.30 -38.06 -6.94
C ALA A 674 -31.62 -37.37 -8.28
N GLY A 675 -30.72 -37.42 -9.26
CA GLY A 675 -30.88 -36.78 -10.57
C GLY A 675 -30.65 -35.27 -10.58
N ARG A 676 -30.26 -34.67 -9.45
CA ARG A 676 -29.97 -33.23 -9.34
C ARG A 676 -28.60 -32.92 -9.92
N GLU A 677 -28.51 -31.93 -10.80
CA GLU A 677 -27.26 -31.52 -11.43
C GLU A 677 -26.67 -30.28 -10.73
N PHE A 678 -25.35 -30.24 -10.63
CA PHE A 678 -24.63 -29.08 -10.12
C PHE A 678 -23.22 -29.03 -10.71
N SER A 679 -22.62 -27.84 -10.69
CA SER A 679 -21.27 -27.61 -11.20
C SER A 679 -20.28 -27.28 -10.09
N THR A 680 -19.01 -27.62 -10.33
CA THR A 680 -17.87 -27.28 -9.45
C THR A 680 -16.60 -27.06 -10.26
N ARG A 681 -15.60 -26.42 -9.65
CA ARG A 681 -14.26 -26.31 -10.24
C ARG A 681 -13.56 -27.67 -10.23
N LEU A 682 -12.78 -27.96 -11.27
CA LEU A 682 -12.00 -29.19 -11.41
C LEU A 682 -11.09 -29.51 -10.21
N SER A 683 -10.55 -28.49 -9.53
CA SER A 683 -9.70 -28.68 -8.34
C SER A 683 -10.42 -29.38 -7.19
N ASN A 684 -11.74 -29.15 -7.06
CA ASN A 684 -12.56 -29.61 -5.95
C ASN A 684 -13.13 -31.02 -6.16
N VAL A 685 -12.93 -31.59 -7.36
CA VAL A 685 -13.47 -32.90 -7.73
C VAL A 685 -12.49 -33.99 -7.32
N PHE A 686 -12.96 -35.05 -6.68
CA PHE A 686 -12.15 -36.21 -6.30
C PHE A 686 -12.84 -37.49 -6.78
N VAL A 687 -12.15 -38.31 -7.57
CA VAL A 687 -12.72 -39.55 -8.12
C VAL A 687 -12.67 -40.67 -7.09
N ILE A 688 -13.82 -41.26 -6.79
CA ILE A 688 -14.00 -42.28 -5.74
C ILE A 688 -14.28 -43.68 -6.29
N GLY A 689 -14.59 -43.80 -7.59
CA GLY A 689 -14.87 -45.09 -8.23
C GLY A 689 -15.07 -44.95 -9.73
N ASP A 690 -15.16 -46.10 -10.39
CA ASP A 690 -15.45 -46.22 -11.81
C ASP A 690 -16.92 -45.91 -12.12
N SER A 691 -17.43 -46.26 -13.29
CA SER A 691 -18.85 -46.05 -13.64
C SER A 691 -19.80 -46.95 -12.82
N GLU A 692 -19.43 -48.22 -12.62
CA GLU A 692 -20.31 -49.22 -12.01
C GLU A 692 -20.25 -49.22 -10.49
N LYS A 693 -19.05 -49.12 -9.90
CA LYS A 693 -18.85 -49.34 -8.47
C LYS A 693 -17.94 -48.29 -7.83
N ARG A 694 -18.34 -47.86 -6.64
CA ARG A 694 -17.52 -47.03 -5.74
C ARG A 694 -16.50 -47.89 -5.01
N TRP A 695 -15.26 -47.44 -4.95
CA TRP A 695 -14.20 -48.14 -4.20
C TRP A 695 -14.24 -47.85 -2.71
N ILE A 696 -15.08 -46.91 -2.25
CA ILE A 696 -15.17 -46.53 -0.84
C ILE A 696 -16.60 -46.64 -0.32
N SER A 697 -16.73 -46.97 0.96
CA SER A 697 -17.97 -46.81 1.70
C SER A 697 -18.28 -45.33 1.94
N MET A 698 -19.56 -44.97 1.83
CA MET A 698 -20.03 -43.58 1.89
C MET A 698 -20.75 -43.31 3.21
N PRO A 699 -20.65 -42.08 3.75
CA PRO A 699 -21.36 -41.70 4.95
C PRO A 699 -22.88 -41.66 4.72
N ARG A 700 -23.63 -41.62 5.83
CA ARG A 700 -25.10 -41.66 5.85
C ARG A 700 -25.69 -40.62 4.87
N GLY A 701 -26.56 -41.08 3.96
CA GLY A 701 -27.15 -40.24 2.90
C GLY A 701 -26.41 -40.29 1.56
N GLY A 702 -25.31 -41.05 1.45
CA GLY A 702 -24.69 -41.39 0.17
C GLY A 702 -24.14 -40.23 -0.65
N GLY A 703 -23.98 -39.05 -0.02
CA GLY A 703 -23.56 -37.82 -0.67
C GLY A 703 -24.69 -37.00 -1.31
N VAL A 704 -25.96 -37.33 -1.09
CA VAL A 704 -27.09 -36.56 -1.65
C VAL A 704 -27.45 -35.40 -0.73
N LYS A 705 -27.53 -34.18 -1.28
CA LYS A 705 -27.99 -33.00 -0.53
C LYS A 705 -29.48 -32.81 -0.68
N LEU A 706 -30.17 -32.98 0.45
CA LEU A 706 -31.56 -32.63 0.62
C LEU A 706 -31.76 -31.10 0.53
N THR A 707 -32.96 -30.70 0.14
CA THR A 707 -33.38 -29.30 0.22
C THR A 707 -33.59 -28.89 1.69
N ILE A 708 -33.65 -27.59 1.95
CA ILE A 708 -33.80 -27.06 3.32
C ILE A 708 -35.11 -27.56 3.96
N THR A 709 -36.18 -27.65 3.16
CA THR A 709 -37.49 -28.16 3.59
C THR A 709 -37.43 -29.67 3.86
N GLU A 710 -36.87 -30.44 2.94
CA GLU A 710 -36.66 -31.89 3.12
C GLU A 710 -35.86 -32.20 4.40
N GLU A 711 -34.77 -31.45 4.65
CA GLU A 711 -33.94 -31.64 5.84
C GLU A 711 -34.70 -31.27 7.13
N ARG A 712 -35.50 -30.20 7.11
CA ARG A 712 -36.33 -29.78 8.24
C ARG A 712 -37.36 -30.87 8.57
N ASP A 713 -38.06 -31.36 7.56
CA ASP A 713 -39.14 -32.32 7.72
C ASP A 713 -38.58 -33.68 8.16
N GLN A 714 -37.43 -34.10 7.63
CA GLN A 714 -36.72 -35.30 8.09
C GLN A 714 -36.29 -35.18 9.57
N LYS A 715 -35.82 -34.01 10.01
CA LYS A 715 -35.48 -33.78 11.42
C LYS A 715 -36.70 -33.78 12.33
N ARG A 716 -37.84 -33.23 11.87
CA ARG A 716 -39.11 -33.27 12.63
C ARG A 716 -39.56 -34.70 12.83
N LYS A 717 -39.61 -35.50 11.76
CA LYS A 717 -39.93 -36.94 11.83
C LYS A 717 -38.97 -37.70 12.76
N GLN A 718 -37.67 -37.40 12.73
CA GLN A 718 -36.71 -38.01 13.65
C GLN A 718 -36.94 -37.64 15.11
N ARG A 719 -37.40 -36.40 15.38
CA ARG A 719 -37.75 -35.97 16.74
C ARG A 719 -39.05 -36.60 17.22
N GLU A 720 -40.05 -36.66 16.35
CA GLU A 720 -41.33 -37.33 16.61
C GLU A 720 -41.13 -38.82 16.90
N ASN A 721 -40.23 -39.50 16.16
CA ASN A 721 -39.92 -40.91 16.40
C ASN A 721 -39.01 -41.16 17.62
N ALA A 722 -38.36 -40.13 18.16
CA ALA A 722 -37.47 -40.23 19.32
C ALA A 722 -38.16 -39.83 20.63
N GLN A 723 -39.30 -39.14 20.53
CA GLN A 723 -40.28 -38.98 21.61
C GLN A 723 -41.13 -40.24 21.68
#